data_AF-A0A9D5QP47-F1
#
_entry.id   AF-A0A9D5QP47-F1
#
_cell.length_a   1.000
_cell.length_b   1.000
_cell.length_c   1.000
_cell.angle_alpha   90.00
_cell.angle_beta   90.00
_cell.angle_gamma   90.00
#
_symmetry.space_group_name_H-M   'P 1'
#
loop_
_entity.id
_entity.type
_entity.pdbx_description
1 polymer ?
#
loop_
_entity_poly.entity_id
_entity_poly.type
_entity_poly.pdbx_seq_one_letter_code
_entity_poly.pdbx_strand_id
1 'polypeptide(L)'
;MIKQLLSLCVGFSITAGAGAALISPEQAFSRLDDSGIAKKSAINMAGLKHAYTTVDAAGMATSYIFSNANSAGYVILSSDDRAVPVLGYSDTNNIDVNNLPPSLVWWLGEQSARLKNVSEKAKDGNVKPYAPADMTPIDALMTTTWNQDAPYNKETPVINNVQTPTGCVATSFAQVMNYFKYPERGQGNIRYATNGRYLSMNFNKKFDWDNMLDSYSDGYTTEQADAVAFLMKACGYSVEMNYGIYASGAVSFKLAKAAVDYFKYDKGLYYTEREFFSYDEWAHLIYNNIKNVGPVIYDGSSIDGGHSFVCDGYDGNGYFHFNWGWGGMSDGFYVLDSLNPESQGIGGAEGGFNYSQGALLGMCPSKGDSSQYPLANLNIYGNARPQMSGNDLIFTAYGSSYQGWGNASFRDITVGVGAIITKVSDGSVVAEVDGGMKSSSGNLSNQLTLSPGSYMPTANSNPCITLPALPDGEYKVTIAAKDMSVEDAPLQPIMKNWGCVNYCFLTVAGGKASVSTASPLSLNIEKCEFDSPLYLGRNAKLNLTFKNTTDEQLTLCYSPVLYKNGRIQYRGDYTLVTVDAGQLLEKDTFVKFVAADDATFTGPGEYTLKVLNCSTGEFIGSFSDYNMTSVSNNLVVDVIDFSIKDAELKSVVSGSREFSDVYEVSSSSDITAHLNFDVTQGYFDMTYRLMGAMYNPETNKFENLSEDLYSDQPLIGQGDSLDTDIDINLSNYPGNRVYRVAGTYKVSGSNKSLGIIYLTFKDTGIDAVISDTESAEYYNLQGLRVENPQKGQLLIKKSGSKIEKVIF
;
A
#
# COMPACT_ATOMS: atom_id res chain seq x y z
N MET A 1 -66.00 -27.87 23.08
CA MET A 1 -65.17 -29.05 23.39
C MET A 1 -63.76 -28.76 22.89
N ILE A 2 -62.81 -28.79 23.82
CA ILE A 2 -61.48 -28.19 23.79
C ILE A 2 -60.62 -28.75 22.65
N LYS A 3 -59.94 -27.89 21.88
CA LYS A 3 -58.95 -28.29 20.86
C LYS A 3 -57.54 -28.07 21.38
N GLN A 4 -56.74 -29.12 21.22
CA GLN A 4 -55.36 -29.29 21.63
C GLN A 4 -54.41 -28.34 20.90
N LEU A 5 -53.38 -27.87 21.61
CA LEU A 5 -52.05 -27.58 21.07
C LEU A 5 -51.05 -27.73 22.23
N LEU A 6 -50.25 -28.79 22.17
CA LEU A 6 -49.03 -28.94 22.97
C LEU A 6 -47.92 -28.12 22.30
N SER A 7 -47.39 -27.13 23.01
CA SER A 7 -46.14 -26.47 22.66
C SER A 7 -44.96 -27.30 23.16
N LEU A 8 -44.11 -27.77 22.25
CA LEU A 8 -42.85 -28.43 22.56
C LEU A 8 -41.75 -27.37 22.59
N CYS A 9 -41.13 -27.18 23.76
CA CYS A 9 -39.95 -26.32 23.94
C CYS A 9 -38.74 -26.93 23.24
N VAL A 10 -38.15 -26.21 22.29
CA VAL A 10 -36.79 -26.46 21.80
C VAL A 10 -35.89 -25.38 22.39
N GLY A 11 -35.02 -25.78 23.32
CA GLY A 11 -33.99 -24.91 23.87
C GLY A 11 -32.93 -24.63 22.81
N PHE A 12 -32.76 -23.36 22.47
CA PHE A 12 -31.55 -22.90 21.79
C PHE A 12 -30.42 -22.86 22.82
N SER A 13 -29.52 -23.84 22.74
CA SER A 13 -28.19 -23.74 23.31
C SER A 13 -27.44 -22.61 22.59
N ILE A 14 -27.26 -21.48 23.28
CA ILE A 14 -26.34 -20.42 22.88
C ILE A 14 -24.93 -20.99 22.99
N THR A 15 -24.39 -21.50 21.89
CA THR A 15 -22.95 -21.61 21.73
C THR A 15 -22.42 -20.21 21.52
N ALA A 16 -21.88 -19.60 22.57
CA ALA A 16 -21.00 -18.46 22.44
C ALA A 16 -19.78 -18.91 21.63
N GLY A 17 -19.76 -18.59 20.33
CA GLY A 17 -18.55 -18.65 19.55
C GLY A 17 -17.57 -17.64 20.14
N ALA A 18 -16.38 -18.10 20.50
CA ALA A 18 -15.27 -17.21 20.84
C ALA A 18 -14.89 -16.43 19.58
N GLY A 19 -15.52 -15.27 19.37
CA GLY A 19 -15.07 -14.27 18.41
C GLY A 19 -13.72 -13.70 18.85
N ALA A 20 -12.88 -13.36 17.89
CA ALA A 20 -11.57 -12.73 18.11
C ALA A 20 -11.67 -11.52 19.05
N ALA A 21 -10.74 -11.39 20.00
CA ALA A 21 -10.67 -10.22 20.86
C ALA A 21 -9.72 -9.19 20.21
N LEU A 22 -10.28 -8.09 19.72
CA LEU A 22 -9.50 -6.90 19.39
C LEU A 22 -8.77 -6.42 20.65
N ILE A 23 -7.55 -5.93 20.48
CA ILE A 23 -6.73 -5.42 21.57
C ILE A 23 -6.74 -3.90 21.57
N SER A 24 -6.77 -3.29 22.75
CA SER A 24 -6.68 -1.83 22.94
C SER A 24 -5.36 -1.24 22.42
N PRO A 25 -5.27 0.09 22.20
CA PRO A 25 -4.01 0.76 21.88
C PRO A 25 -2.90 0.44 22.88
N GLU A 26 -3.19 0.38 24.18
CA GLU A 26 -2.22 0.06 25.23
C GLU A 26 -1.72 -1.39 25.11
N GLN A 27 -2.62 -2.32 24.81
CA GLN A 27 -2.25 -3.73 24.57
C GLN A 27 -1.43 -3.86 23.28
N ALA A 28 -1.80 -3.17 22.20
CA ALA A 28 -1.01 -3.12 20.98
C ALA A 28 0.38 -2.52 21.23
N PHE A 29 0.45 -1.43 21.99
CA PHE A 29 1.69 -0.78 22.39
C PHE A 29 2.57 -1.69 23.24
N SER A 30 1.99 -2.50 24.13
CA SER A 30 2.75 -3.48 24.93
C SER A 30 3.42 -4.55 24.07
N ARG A 31 2.85 -4.88 22.91
CA ARG A 31 3.42 -5.85 21.96
C ARG A 31 4.61 -5.29 21.18
N LEU A 32 4.87 -3.98 21.26
CA LEU A 32 6.04 -3.35 20.66
C LEU A 32 7.35 -3.82 21.32
N ASP A 33 7.31 -4.31 22.57
CA ASP A 33 8.45 -4.96 23.26
C ASP A 33 8.89 -6.26 22.59
N ASP A 34 7.94 -7.03 22.07
CA ASP A 34 8.19 -8.34 21.46
C ASP A 34 8.15 -8.33 19.91
N SER A 35 7.85 -7.17 19.30
CA SER A 35 7.70 -7.02 17.84
C SER A 35 8.99 -7.26 17.06
N GLY A 36 10.14 -7.05 17.69
CA GLY A 36 11.45 -7.27 17.08
C GLY A 36 11.91 -6.18 16.12
N ILE A 37 11.25 -5.03 15.99
CA ILE A 37 11.72 -3.96 15.09
C ILE A 37 13.12 -3.46 15.50
N ALA A 38 14.04 -3.37 14.54
CA ALA A 38 15.47 -3.19 14.87
C ALA A 38 15.78 -1.80 15.44
N LYS A 39 15.13 -0.75 14.92
CA LYS A 39 15.42 0.64 15.32
C LYS A 39 14.59 1.14 16.48
N LYS A 40 13.95 0.23 17.24
CA LYS A 40 13.11 0.61 18.39
C LYS A 40 13.79 1.57 19.36
N SER A 41 15.08 1.34 19.65
CA SER A 41 15.84 2.15 20.60
C SER A 41 16.14 3.58 20.12
N ALA A 42 16.06 3.82 18.81
CA ALA A 42 16.22 5.14 18.20
C ALA A 42 14.90 5.95 18.25
N ILE A 43 13.76 5.26 18.34
CA ILE A 43 12.46 5.90 18.52
C ILE A 43 12.36 6.40 19.97
N ASN A 44 11.94 7.66 20.17
CA ASN A 44 11.62 8.16 21.50
C ASN A 44 10.33 7.51 22.02
N MET A 45 10.44 6.28 22.51
CA MET A 45 9.33 5.45 22.99
C MET A 45 8.53 6.12 24.10
N ALA A 46 9.17 6.93 24.95
CA ALA A 46 8.50 7.66 26.03
C ALA A 46 7.68 8.85 25.50
N GLY A 47 8.04 9.37 24.33
CA GLY A 47 7.33 10.44 23.63
C GLY A 47 6.15 9.97 22.81
N LEU A 48 6.14 8.70 22.37
CA LEU A 48 5.08 8.16 21.53
C LEU A 48 3.74 8.27 22.25
N LYS A 49 2.78 8.90 21.56
CA LYS A 49 1.38 8.93 21.97
C LYS A 49 0.55 8.30 20.87
N HIS A 50 -0.49 7.60 21.28
CA HIS A 50 -1.54 7.24 20.32
C HIS A 50 -1.97 8.52 19.61
N ALA A 51 -2.10 8.47 18.30
CA ALA A 51 -2.35 9.63 17.46
C ALA A 51 -3.50 9.38 16.47
N TYR A 52 -3.81 8.12 16.18
CA TYR A 52 -4.91 7.78 15.28
C TYR A 52 -5.29 6.30 15.39
N THR A 53 -6.58 6.00 15.45
CA THR A 53 -7.11 4.64 15.25
C THR A 53 -7.69 4.54 13.85
N THR A 54 -7.24 3.57 13.08
CA THR A 54 -7.97 3.17 11.85
C THR A 54 -9.04 2.17 12.23
N VAL A 55 -10.17 2.21 11.53
CA VAL A 55 -11.29 1.29 11.74
C VAL A 55 -11.68 0.59 10.44
N ASP A 56 -12.35 -0.55 10.54
CA ASP A 56 -12.98 -1.21 9.39
C ASP A 56 -14.36 -0.60 9.08
N ALA A 57 -15.02 -1.17 8.07
CA ALA A 57 -16.36 -0.79 7.65
C ALA A 57 -17.45 -0.90 8.74
N ALA A 58 -17.15 -1.55 9.85
CA ALA A 58 -18.06 -1.78 10.97
C ALA A 58 -17.63 -0.98 12.23
N GLY A 59 -16.73 -0.01 12.09
CA GLY A 59 -16.24 0.82 13.19
C GLY A 59 -15.29 0.09 14.15
N MET A 60 -14.89 -1.14 13.85
CA MET A 60 -13.94 -1.87 14.69
C MET A 60 -12.51 -1.42 14.40
N ALA A 61 -11.70 -1.22 15.44
CA ALA A 61 -10.30 -0.87 15.29
C ALA A 61 -9.56 -1.90 14.41
N THR A 62 -8.67 -1.41 13.55
CA THR A 62 -7.85 -2.22 12.62
C THR A 62 -6.37 -1.98 12.84
N SER A 63 -5.97 -0.75 13.12
CA SER A 63 -4.61 -0.39 13.52
C SER A 63 -4.60 0.88 14.38
N TYR A 64 -3.46 1.11 15.04
CA TYR A 64 -3.20 2.25 15.89
C TYR A 64 -1.90 2.92 15.47
N ILE A 65 -1.94 4.20 15.16
CA ILE A 65 -0.78 5.00 14.87
C ILE A 65 -0.35 5.68 16.16
N PHE A 66 0.90 5.47 16.54
CA PHE A 66 1.56 6.18 17.62
C PHE A 66 2.58 7.14 17.01
N SER A 67 2.53 8.42 17.35
CA SER A 67 3.46 9.41 16.83
C SER A 67 3.98 10.32 17.92
N ASN A 68 5.11 10.97 17.62
CA ASN A 68 5.70 11.99 18.47
C ASN A 68 5.22 13.39 18.03
N ALA A 69 4.51 14.10 18.91
CA ALA A 69 4.03 15.45 18.60
C ALA A 69 5.15 16.51 18.45
N ASN A 70 6.30 16.28 19.11
CA ASN A 70 7.39 17.26 19.23
C ASN A 70 8.78 16.69 18.88
N SER A 71 8.87 15.47 18.38
CA SER A 71 10.12 14.84 17.97
C SER A 71 9.86 13.93 16.77
N ALA A 72 10.90 13.54 16.06
CA ALA A 72 10.82 12.54 15.00
C ALA A 72 10.28 11.19 15.51
N GLY A 73 9.58 10.47 14.65
CA GLY A 73 9.27 9.05 14.77
C GLY A 73 7.80 8.73 15.00
N TYR A 74 7.37 7.62 14.41
CA TYR A 74 6.04 7.04 14.57
C TYR A 74 6.10 5.51 14.47
N VAL A 75 5.06 4.85 14.96
CA VAL A 75 4.86 3.40 14.83
C VAL A 75 3.39 3.15 14.54
N ILE A 76 3.11 2.28 13.57
CA ILE A 76 1.78 1.77 13.30
C ILE A 76 1.68 0.36 13.86
N LEU A 77 0.72 0.12 14.74
CA LEU A 77 0.50 -1.13 15.44
C LEU A 77 -0.80 -1.78 15.00
N SER A 78 -0.81 -3.11 14.89
CA SER A 78 -2.05 -3.83 14.63
C SER A 78 -2.94 -3.88 15.87
N SER A 79 -4.25 -3.74 15.65
CA SER A 79 -5.29 -3.87 16.68
C SER A 79 -5.71 -5.32 17.00
N ASP A 80 -5.02 -6.32 16.44
CA ASP A 80 -5.34 -7.73 16.61
C ASP A 80 -4.10 -8.51 17.05
N ASP A 81 -4.22 -9.30 18.12
CA ASP A 81 -3.11 -10.04 18.73
C ASP A 81 -2.59 -11.21 17.89
N ARG A 82 -3.32 -11.58 16.83
CA ARG A 82 -2.93 -12.60 15.84
C ARG A 82 -2.15 -12.02 14.66
N ALA A 83 -2.03 -10.70 14.55
CA ALA A 83 -1.32 -10.03 13.47
C ALA A 83 0.17 -9.84 13.75
N VAL A 84 0.92 -9.41 12.71
CA VAL A 84 2.21 -8.74 12.94
C VAL A 84 1.98 -7.51 13.83
N PRO A 85 2.71 -7.37 14.96
CA PRO A 85 2.46 -6.27 15.90
C PRO A 85 2.68 -4.89 15.29
N VAL A 86 3.70 -4.74 14.43
CA VAL A 86 4.06 -3.47 13.77
C VAL A 86 3.76 -3.58 12.28
N LEU A 87 3.04 -2.62 11.71
CA LEU A 87 2.68 -2.57 10.29
C LEU A 87 3.63 -1.66 9.50
N GLY A 88 4.14 -0.63 10.17
CA GLY A 88 5.17 0.28 9.66
C GLY A 88 5.68 1.17 10.79
N TYR A 89 6.86 1.75 10.62
CA TYR A 89 7.41 2.67 11.61
C TYR A 89 8.44 3.61 10.99
N SER A 90 8.75 4.70 11.68
CA SER A 90 9.88 5.57 11.36
C SER A 90 10.56 6.00 12.66
N ASP A 91 11.89 6.04 12.65
CA ASP A 91 12.70 6.59 13.75
C ASP A 91 13.07 8.06 13.54
N THR A 92 12.98 8.55 12.29
CA THR A 92 13.47 9.88 11.91
C THR A 92 12.41 10.82 11.35
N ASN A 93 11.28 10.31 10.86
CA ASN A 93 10.23 11.11 10.23
C ASN A 93 8.93 11.13 11.03
N ASN A 94 8.08 12.09 10.72
CA ASN A 94 6.78 12.27 11.34
C ASN A 94 5.66 11.87 10.38
N ILE A 95 4.53 11.50 10.97
CA ILE A 95 3.27 11.24 10.25
C ILE A 95 2.28 12.38 10.51
N ASP A 96 1.60 12.84 9.46
CA ASP A 96 0.47 13.78 9.58
C ASP A 96 -0.86 13.02 9.59
N VAL A 97 -1.32 12.68 10.80
CA VAL A 97 -2.59 11.96 11.02
C VAL A 97 -3.83 12.75 10.57
N ASN A 98 -3.72 14.08 10.43
CA ASN A 98 -4.85 14.92 9.99
C ASN A 98 -5.04 14.87 8.48
N ASN A 99 -4.03 14.39 7.75
CA ASN A 99 -3.99 14.32 6.30
C ASN A 99 -3.60 12.91 5.80
N LEU A 100 -4.13 11.87 6.46
CA LEU A 100 -3.97 10.50 5.99
C LEU A 100 -4.75 10.29 4.67
N PRO A 101 -4.19 9.60 3.66
CA PRO A 101 -4.81 9.27 2.40
C PRO A 101 -5.92 8.29 2.68
N PRO A 102 -7.10 8.47 2.06
CA PRO A 102 -8.18 7.50 2.16
C PRO A 102 -7.74 6.06 1.86
N SER A 103 -6.71 5.89 1.05
CA SER A 103 -6.15 4.61 0.63
C SER A 103 -5.22 3.93 1.62
N LEU A 104 -4.42 4.69 2.36
CA LEU A 104 -3.73 4.15 3.53
C LEU A 104 -4.76 3.75 4.58
N VAL A 105 -5.70 4.65 4.89
CA VAL A 105 -6.72 4.38 5.91
C VAL A 105 -7.50 3.13 5.53
N TRP A 106 -7.86 2.99 4.25
CA TRP A 106 -8.40 1.76 3.69
C TRP A 106 -7.44 0.58 3.91
N TRP A 107 -6.17 0.64 3.48
CA TRP A 107 -5.23 -0.49 3.64
C TRP A 107 -4.96 -0.90 5.09
N LEU A 108 -4.84 0.06 6.00
CA LEU A 108 -4.75 -0.18 7.44
C LEU A 108 -6.05 -0.82 7.94
N GLY A 109 -7.19 -0.39 7.41
CA GLY A 109 -8.50 -1.05 7.51
C GLY A 109 -8.49 -2.51 7.03
N GLU A 110 -7.81 -2.79 5.91
CA GLU A 110 -7.69 -4.13 5.32
C GLU A 110 -6.77 -5.08 6.10
N GLN A 111 -5.97 -4.58 7.06
CA GLN A 111 -5.11 -5.45 7.87
C GLN A 111 -5.92 -6.39 8.76
N SER A 112 -7.13 -6.02 9.20
CA SER A 112 -8.01 -6.92 9.96
C SER A 112 -8.54 -8.10 9.13
N ALA A 113 -8.74 -7.88 7.83
CA ALA A 113 -9.22 -8.90 6.89
C ALA A 113 -8.20 -10.03 6.67
N ARG A 114 -6.90 -9.73 6.66
CA ARG A 114 -5.83 -10.74 6.62
C ARG A 114 -5.86 -11.71 7.82
N LEU A 115 -6.56 -11.34 8.89
CA LEU A 115 -6.44 -11.98 10.21
C LEU A 115 -7.64 -12.84 10.60
N LYS A 116 -8.75 -12.78 9.84
CA LYS A 116 -9.89 -13.67 10.06
C LYS A 116 -9.55 -15.15 9.83
N ASN A 117 -8.46 -15.45 9.09
CA ASN A 117 -8.05 -16.81 8.74
C ASN A 117 -6.64 -17.23 9.16
N VAL A 118 -6.01 -16.55 10.12
CA VAL A 118 -4.83 -17.15 10.73
C VAL A 118 -5.30 -18.40 11.50
N SER A 119 -4.82 -19.58 11.06
CA SER A 119 -5.23 -20.88 11.61
C SER A 119 -5.18 -20.89 13.15
N GLU A 120 -5.97 -21.74 13.81
CA GLU A 120 -5.96 -21.92 15.27
C GLU A 120 -4.55 -22.18 15.88
N LYS A 121 -3.54 -22.47 15.04
CA LYS A 121 -2.12 -22.57 15.43
C LYS A 121 -1.42 -21.23 15.71
N ALA A 122 -2.01 -20.08 15.38
CA ALA A 122 -1.40 -18.76 15.63
C ALA A 122 -1.78 -18.12 16.98
N LYS A 123 -2.35 -18.91 17.91
CA LYS A 123 -2.67 -18.47 19.28
C LYS A 123 -1.44 -18.09 20.13
N ASP A 124 -0.22 -18.25 19.61
CA ASP A 124 1.02 -17.96 20.34
C ASP A 124 1.59 -16.55 20.08
N GLY A 125 0.87 -15.64 19.41
CA GLY A 125 1.23 -14.21 19.34
C GLY A 125 2.55 -13.87 18.61
N ASN A 126 3.17 -14.83 17.93
CA ASN A 126 4.50 -14.73 17.31
C ASN A 126 4.44 -14.56 15.78
N VAL A 127 3.43 -13.87 15.24
CA VAL A 127 3.37 -13.57 13.81
C VAL A 127 4.37 -12.46 13.51
N LYS A 128 5.42 -12.78 12.76
CA LYS A 128 6.46 -11.85 12.33
C LYS A 128 6.38 -11.62 10.82
N PRO A 129 6.74 -10.43 10.32
CA PRO A 129 6.93 -10.23 8.90
C PRO A 129 7.95 -11.23 8.34
N TYR A 130 7.87 -11.43 7.03
CA TYR A 130 8.83 -12.28 6.33
C TYR A 130 10.24 -11.71 6.45
N ALA A 131 11.08 -12.38 7.25
CA ALA A 131 12.45 -11.98 7.55
C ALA A 131 13.39 -13.17 7.38
N PRO A 132 13.94 -13.38 6.17
CA PRO A 132 14.91 -14.45 5.93
C PRO A 132 16.15 -14.28 6.79
N ALA A 133 16.64 -15.38 7.37
CA ALA A 133 17.75 -15.36 8.32
C ALA A 133 19.10 -14.91 7.71
N ASP A 134 19.23 -14.95 6.39
CA ASP A 134 20.39 -14.49 5.62
C ASP A 134 20.32 -12.99 5.24
N MET A 135 19.20 -12.32 5.54
CA MET A 135 19.07 -10.88 5.41
C MET A 135 19.49 -10.15 6.69
N THR A 136 20.51 -9.30 6.59
CA THR A 136 21.02 -8.49 7.71
C THR A 136 20.52 -7.05 7.60
N PRO A 137 20.36 -6.31 8.71
CA PRO A 137 19.95 -4.91 8.66
C PRO A 137 20.84 -4.05 7.76
N ILE A 138 20.21 -3.10 7.06
CA ILE A 138 20.79 -2.05 6.22
C ILE A 138 20.06 -0.75 6.58
N ASP A 139 20.78 0.22 7.13
CA ASP A 139 20.22 1.55 7.38
C ASP A 139 19.72 2.21 6.09
N ALA A 140 18.76 3.13 6.21
CA ALA A 140 18.33 3.98 5.11
C ALA A 140 19.56 4.68 4.50
N LEU A 141 19.82 4.41 3.22
CA LEU A 141 21.01 4.85 2.52
C LEU A 141 20.94 6.33 2.14
N MET A 142 19.74 6.89 2.01
CA MET A 142 19.50 8.23 1.52
C MET A 142 19.13 9.19 2.64
N THR A 143 19.61 10.42 2.52
CA THR A 143 19.29 11.52 3.45
C THR A 143 18.39 12.58 2.82
N THR A 144 18.16 12.52 1.51
CA THR A 144 17.34 13.48 0.79
C THR A 144 15.86 13.34 1.15
N THR A 145 15.18 14.46 1.39
CA THR A 145 13.73 14.53 1.55
C THR A 145 13.17 15.44 0.46
N TRP A 146 13.32 15.05 -0.81
CA TRP A 146 12.93 15.90 -1.94
C TRP A 146 11.41 15.81 -2.24
N ASN A 147 10.90 16.83 -2.95
CA ASN A 147 9.49 16.96 -3.30
C ASN A 147 9.32 17.31 -4.79
N GLN A 148 8.07 17.49 -5.22
CA GLN A 148 7.72 17.73 -6.63
C GLN A 148 7.35 19.17 -6.96
N ASP A 149 7.18 20.04 -5.97
CA ASP A 149 6.83 21.44 -6.09
C ASP A 149 8.08 22.34 -5.96
N ALA A 150 7.91 23.62 -5.59
CA ALA A 150 9.03 24.54 -5.51
C ALA A 150 9.97 24.16 -4.34
N PRO A 151 11.30 24.23 -4.52
CA PRO A 151 12.02 24.74 -5.69
C PRO A 151 12.31 23.71 -6.79
N TYR A 152 12.04 22.43 -6.55
CA TYR A 152 12.35 21.31 -7.42
C TYR A 152 11.80 21.48 -8.84
N ASN A 153 10.60 22.04 -8.97
CA ASN A 153 9.95 22.22 -10.26
C ASN A 153 10.28 23.53 -10.99
N LYS A 154 11.23 24.34 -10.51
CA LYS A 154 11.49 25.69 -11.07
C LYS A 154 11.77 25.70 -12.58
N GLU A 155 12.39 24.65 -13.12
CA GLU A 155 12.68 24.55 -14.56
C GLU A 155 11.68 23.70 -15.37
N THR A 156 10.62 23.15 -14.76
CA THR A 156 9.60 22.38 -15.50
C THR A 156 8.78 23.29 -16.42
N PRO A 157 8.01 22.74 -17.38
CA PRO A 157 7.15 23.55 -18.21
C PRO A 157 6.07 24.30 -17.40
N VAL A 158 5.76 25.51 -17.84
CA VAL A 158 4.56 26.25 -17.40
C VAL A 158 3.40 25.88 -18.33
N ILE A 159 2.25 25.54 -17.74
CA ILE A 159 1.01 25.24 -18.46
C ILE A 159 -0.11 26.07 -17.83
N ASN A 160 -0.81 26.86 -18.63
CA ASN A 160 -1.90 27.73 -18.15
C ASN A 160 -1.49 28.63 -16.97
N ASN A 161 -0.26 29.18 -17.02
CA ASN A 161 0.36 29.98 -15.96
C ASN A 161 0.59 29.26 -14.62
N VAL A 162 0.48 27.92 -14.60
CA VAL A 162 0.79 27.08 -13.46
C VAL A 162 2.11 26.35 -13.72
N GLN A 163 3.03 26.42 -12.77
CA GLN A 163 4.26 25.63 -12.79
C GLN A 163 3.89 24.16 -12.57
N THR A 164 4.22 23.30 -13.53
CA THR A 164 3.89 21.87 -13.41
C THR A 164 4.79 21.20 -12.36
N PRO A 165 4.31 20.19 -11.60
CA PRO A 165 5.20 19.42 -10.72
C PRO A 165 6.23 18.63 -11.53
N THR A 166 7.33 18.26 -10.90
CA THR A 166 8.43 17.47 -11.52
C THR A 166 7.96 16.11 -12.02
N GLY A 167 7.07 15.46 -11.26
CA GLY A 167 6.65 14.07 -11.45
C GLY A 167 7.42 13.12 -10.53
N CYS A 168 6.72 12.11 -10.01
CA CYS A 168 7.27 11.13 -9.07
C CYS A 168 8.47 10.36 -9.65
N VAL A 169 8.38 9.91 -10.90
CA VAL A 169 9.48 9.22 -11.62
C VAL A 169 10.72 10.10 -11.77
N ALA A 170 10.56 11.41 -12.00
CA ALA A 170 11.70 12.32 -12.06
C ALA A 170 12.33 12.52 -10.69
N THR A 171 11.50 12.58 -9.65
CA THR A 171 11.91 12.82 -8.25
C THR A 171 12.67 11.63 -7.69
N SER A 172 12.11 10.42 -7.80
CA SER A 172 12.79 9.19 -7.37
C SER A 172 14.13 9.00 -8.09
N PHE A 173 14.14 9.24 -9.41
CA PHE A 173 15.37 9.15 -10.20
C PHE A 173 16.42 10.19 -9.80
N ALA A 174 16.02 11.44 -9.60
CA ALA A 174 16.91 12.51 -9.19
C ALA A 174 17.52 12.23 -7.80
N GLN A 175 16.73 11.73 -6.85
CA GLN A 175 17.24 11.39 -5.52
C GLN A 175 18.28 10.25 -5.57
N VAL A 176 18.04 9.20 -6.36
CA VAL A 176 19.04 8.12 -6.55
C VAL A 176 20.29 8.63 -7.28
N MET A 177 20.15 9.53 -8.26
CA MET A 177 21.30 10.16 -8.90
C MET A 177 22.13 11.02 -7.92
N ASN A 178 21.46 11.72 -6.99
CA ASN A 178 22.11 12.49 -5.94
C ASN A 178 22.86 11.60 -4.94
N TYR A 179 22.31 10.43 -4.59
CA TYR A 179 23.01 9.45 -3.76
C TYR A 179 24.38 9.07 -4.34
N PHE A 180 24.44 8.80 -5.64
CA PHE A 180 25.70 8.50 -6.33
C PHE A 180 26.53 9.74 -6.67
N LYS A 181 25.95 10.94 -6.61
CA LYS A 181 26.49 12.21 -7.14
C LYS A 181 27.07 12.03 -8.55
N TYR A 182 26.31 11.35 -9.40
CA TYR A 182 26.76 10.91 -10.72
C TYR A 182 25.67 11.10 -11.79
N PRO A 183 26.04 11.49 -13.03
CA PRO A 183 27.39 11.79 -13.53
C PRO A 183 27.85 13.22 -13.24
N GLU A 184 29.12 13.56 -13.48
CA GLU A 184 29.53 14.98 -13.51
C GLU A 184 28.76 15.75 -14.61
N ARG A 185 28.53 15.10 -15.75
CA ARG A 185 27.86 15.69 -16.92
C ARG A 185 27.11 14.61 -17.69
N GLY A 186 25.86 14.89 -18.07
CA GLY A 186 25.08 14.01 -18.93
C GLY A 186 25.61 13.97 -20.37
N GLN A 187 24.87 13.31 -21.27
CA GLN A 187 25.23 13.19 -22.68
C GLN A 187 24.02 13.04 -23.59
N GLY A 188 24.22 13.28 -24.89
CA GLY A 188 23.17 13.12 -25.88
C GLY A 188 22.14 14.24 -25.83
N ASN A 189 21.10 14.07 -26.65
CA ASN A 189 20.01 15.02 -26.79
C ASN A 189 18.70 14.23 -26.86
N ILE A 190 17.62 14.81 -26.37
CA ILE A 190 16.27 14.28 -26.55
C ILE A 190 15.35 15.33 -27.18
N ARG A 191 14.40 14.86 -27.97
CA ARG A 191 13.24 15.62 -28.41
C ARG A 191 12.03 14.70 -28.45
N TYR A 192 10.96 15.05 -27.75
CA TYR A 192 9.73 14.28 -27.72
C TYR A 192 8.50 15.19 -27.73
N ALA A 193 7.35 14.63 -28.12
CA ALA A 193 6.07 15.34 -28.13
C ALA A 193 5.24 14.94 -26.91
N THR A 194 4.61 15.91 -26.25
CA THR A 194 3.69 15.71 -25.13
C THR A 194 2.66 16.84 -25.17
N ASN A 195 1.38 16.59 -24.86
CA ASN A 195 0.33 17.62 -24.72
C ASN A 195 0.35 18.71 -25.82
N GLY A 196 0.51 18.30 -27.09
CA GLY A 196 0.52 19.19 -28.25
C GLY A 196 1.75 20.09 -28.39
N ARG A 197 2.81 19.89 -27.60
CA ARG A 197 4.09 20.62 -27.65
C ARG A 197 5.28 19.68 -27.84
N TYR A 198 6.41 20.25 -28.28
CA TYR A 198 7.69 19.56 -28.29
C TYR A 198 8.55 20.03 -27.11
N LEU A 199 9.09 19.07 -26.37
CA LEU A 199 10.12 19.32 -25.36
C LEU A 199 11.45 18.78 -25.88
N SER A 200 12.54 19.48 -25.58
CA SER A 200 13.88 19.08 -25.99
C SER A 200 14.94 19.51 -24.98
N MET A 201 15.99 18.71 -24.86
CA MET A 201 17.12 19.01 -23.98
C MET A 201 18.42 18.43 -24.56
N ASN A 202 19.51 19.17 -24.36
CA ASN A 202 20.86 18.66 -24.48
C ASN A 202 21.38 18.37 -23.06
N PHE A 203 21.74 17.13 -22.78
CA PHE A 203 22.16 16.70 -21.45
C PHE A 203 23.64 16.99 -21.15
N ASN A 204 24.39 17.52 -22.12
CA ASN A 204 25.82 17.84 -22.00
C ASN A 204 26.09 19.09 -21.15
N LYS A 205 25.51 19.16 -19.96
CA LYS A 205 25.69 20.21 -18.95
C LYS A 205 26.05 19.58 -17.60
N LYS A 206 26.91 20.26 -16.85
CA LYS A 206 27.41 19.80 -15.56
C LYS A 206 26.31 19.85 -14.50
N PHE A 207 26.23 18.81 -13.67
CA PHE A 207 25.40 18.81 -12.47
C PHE A 207 26.17 19.39 -11.29
N ASP A 208 25.54 20.28 -10.54
CA ASP A 208 26.13 20.96 -9.40
C ASP A 208 25.78 20.25 -8.09
N TRP A 209 26.34 19.06 -7.91
CA TRP A 209 26.04 18.17 -6.78
C TRP A 209 26.34 18.80 -5.41
N ASP A 210 27.28 19.75 -5.34
CA ASP A 210 27.66 20.41 -4.08
C ASP A 210 26.61 21.43 -3.62
N ASN A 211 25.79 21.95 -4.54
CA ASN A 211 24.67 22.85 -4.24
C ASN A 211 23.31 22.13 -4.15
N MET A 212 23.28 20.79 -4.22
CA MET A 212 22.07 20.01 -3.99
C MET A 212 21.97 19.64 -2.52
N LEU A 213 21.00 20.25 -1.82
CA LEU A 213 20.76 20.02 -0.39
C LEU A 213 19.95 18.74 -0.16
N ASP A 214 20.08 18.15 1.02
CA ASP A 214 19.26 17.01 1.43
C ASP A 214 17.79 17.43 1.65
N SER A 215 17.56 18.62 2.21
CA SER A 215 16.23 19.21 2.37
C SER A 215 16.23 20.70 1.99
N TYR A 216 15.10 21.17 1.45
CA TYR A 216 14.89 22.57 1.04
C TYR A 216 13.85 23.29 1.93
N SER A 217 13.52 22.70 3.09
CA SER A 217 12.55 23.23 4.05
C SER A 217 13.07 24.41 4.88
N ASP A 218 14.37 24.41 5.23
CA ASP A 218 15.02 25.41 6.08
C ASP A 218 15.57 26.63 5.32
N GLY A 219 15.04 26.88 4.11
CA GLY A 219 15.51 27.93 3.20
C GLY A 219 16.71 27.51 2.36
N TYR A 220 16.88 28.19 1.23
CA TYR A 220 17.88 27.85 0.21
C TYR A 220 18.26 29.07 -0.63
N THR A 221 19.44 29.04 -1.25
CA THR A 221 19.87 30.08 -2.21
C THR A 221 19.31 29.81 -3.61
N THR A 222 19.42 30.82 -4.49
CA THR A 222 19.02 30.68 -5.90
C THR A 222 19.84 29.60 -6.60
N GLU A 223 21.14 29.52 -6.32
CA GLU A 223 22.06 28.55 -6.89
C GLU A 223 21.69 27.12 -6.48
N GLN A 224 21.32 26.92 -5.21
CA GLN A 224 20.87 25.62 -4.69
C GLN A 224 19.53 25.20 -5.31
N ALA A 225 18.59 26.15 -5.50
CA ALA A 225 17.34 25.89 -6.19
C ALA A 225 17.54 25.57 -7.67
N ASP A 226 18.44 26.29 -8.36
CA ASP A 226 18.75 26.06 -9.78
C ASP A 226 19.44 24.72 -9.99
N ALA A 227 20.33 24.31 -9.08
CA ALA A 227 21.00 23.01 -9.14
C ALA A 227 20.00 21.84 -9.13
N VAL A 228 19.11 21.78 -8.13
CA VAL A 228 18.13 20.69 -8.02
C VAL A 228 17.07 20.76 -9.12
N ALA A 229 16.60 21.96 -9.50
CA ALA A 229 15.62 22.12 -10.55
C ALA A 229 16.14 21.68 -11.93
N PHE A 230 17.42 21.95 -12.20
CA PHE A 230 18.07 21.47 -13.42
C PHE A 230 18.15 19.94 -13.47
N LEU A 231 18.50 19.30 -12.34
CA LEU A 231 18.50 17.83 -12.24
C LEU A 231 17.10 17.26 -12.45
N MET A 232 16.09 17.79 -11.76
CA MET A 232 14.69 17.35 -11.89
C MET A 232 14.18 17.44 -13.31
N LYS A 233 14.48 18.54 -14.01
CA LYS A 233 14.17 18.69 -15.43
C LYS A 233 14.89 17.67 -16.29
N ALA A 234 16.18 17.43 -16.05
CA ALA A 234 16.96 16.44 -16.79
C ALA A 234 16.34 15.05 -16.63
N CYS A 235 16.06 14.62 -15.39
CA CYS A 235 15.39 13.36 -15.09
C CYS A 235 14.03 13.27 -15.79
N GLY A 236 13.16 14.27 -15.64
CA GLY A 236 11.84 14.27 -16.29
C GLY A 236 11.90 14.23 -17.82
N TYR A 237 12.78 15.01 -18.44
CA TYR A 237 12.90 15.01 -19.90
C TYR A 237 13.46 13.69 -20.42
N SER A 238 14.38 13.06 -19.68
CA SER A 238 15.02 11.80 -20.08
C SER A 238 14.06 10.61 -20.17
N VAL A 239 12.96 10.65 -19.40
CA VAL A 239 11.89 9.63 -19.39
C VAL A 239 10.65 10.06 -20.18
N GLU A 240 10.77 11.12 -20.98
CA GLU A 240 9.69 11.67 -21.80
C GLU A 240 8.44 12.03 -20.97
N MET A 241 8.64 12.68 -19.82
CA MET A 241 7.59 13.06 -18.87
C MET A 241 6.42 13.80 -19.53
N ASN A 242 5.21 13.35 -19.19
CA ASN A 242 3.96 14.02 -19.53
C ASN A 242 3.60 15.03 -18.43
N TYR A 243 3.96 16.30 -18.63
CA TYR A 243 3.72 17.36 -17.64
C TYR A 243 2.27 17.84 -17.63
N GLY A 244 1.64 17.83 -16.46
CA GLY A 244 0.28 18.33 -16.22
C GLY A 244 0.23 19.34 -15.07
N ILE A 245 -0.85 20.12 -14.95
CA ILE A 245 -0.96 21.18 -13.93
C ILE A 245 -1.18 20.65 -12.50
N TYR A 246 -1.67 19.42 -12.37
CA TYR A 246 -1.95 18.78 -11.07
C TYR A 246 -0.98 17.65 -10.75
N ALA A 247 -0.53 16.92 -11.78
CA ALA A 247 0.43 15.83 -11.67
C ALA A 247 1.18 15.69 -13.00
N SER A 248 2.37 15.09 -12.94
CA SER A 248 3.21 14.78 -14.10
C SER A 248 3.55 13.29 -14.06
N GLY A 249 3.40 12.58 -15.19
CA GLY A 249 3.54 11.12 -15.25
C GLY A 249 4.48 10.63 -16.36
N ALA A 250 5.20 9.55 -16.09
CA ALA A 250 6.05 8.83 -17.04
C ALA A 250 5.97 7.32 -16.76
N VAL A 251 6.37 6.50 -17.74
CA VAL A 251 6.39 5.04 -17.56
C VAL A 251 7.77 4.60 -17.07
N SER A 252 7.82 3.88 -15.94
CA SER A 252 9.06 3.59 -15.21
C SER A 252 10.08 2.73 -15.96
N PHE A 253 9.64 1.84 -16.87
CA PHE A 253 10.57 1.03 -17.67
C PHE A 253 11.56 1.89 -18.50
N LYS A 254 11.22 3.16 -18.78
CA LYS A 254 12.11 4.10 -19.48
C LYS A 254 13.32 4.53 -18.64
N LEU A 255 13.27 4.39 -17.32
CA LEU A 255 14.36 4.75 -16.41
C LEU A 255 15.66 4.04 -16.77
N ALA A 256 15.58 2.74 -17.06
CA ALA A 256 16.76 1.95 -17.41
C ALA A 256 17.48 2.50 -18.65
N LYS A 257 16.72 2.75 -19.72
CA LYS A 257 17.25 3.35 -20.95
C LYS A 257 17.80 4.75 -20.69
N ALA A 258 17.08 5.59 -19.94
CA ALA A 258 17.48 6.95 -19.65
C ALA A 258 18.80 7.03 -18.84
N ALA A 259 18.93 6.18 -17.82
CA ALA A 259 20.13 6.09 -16.98
C ALA A 259 21.38 5.76 -17.80
N VAL A 260 21.28 4.83 -18.74
CA VAL A 260 22.39 4.46 -19.63
C VAL A 260 22.64 5.54 -20.69
N ASP A 261 21.62 5.89 -21.48
CA ASP A 261 21.78 6.71 -22.68
C ASP A 261 22.17 8.15 -22.37
N TYR A 262 21.58 8.76 -21.34
CA TYR A 262 21.74 10.18 -21.04
C TYR A 262 22.62 10.45 -19.82
N PHE A 263 22.73 9.49 -18.89
CA PHE A 263 23.41 9.69 -17.62
C PHE A 263 24.60 8.74 -17.36
N LYS A 264 24.97 7.90 -18.34
CA LYS A 264 26.20 7.09 -18.30
C LYS A 264 26.27 6.09 -17.14
N TYR A 265 25.12 5.65 -16.64
CA TYR A 265 25.08 4.57 -15.64
C TYR A 265 25.49 3.23 -16.27
N ASP A 266 25.82 2.25 -15.42
CA ASP A 266 26.24 0.92 -15.85
C ASP A 266 25.16 0.22 -16.67
N LYS A 267 25.51 -0.38 -17.80
CA LYS A 267 24.61 -1.13 -18.68
C LYS A 267 24.03 -2.39 -18.01
N GLY A 268 24.65 -2.87 -16.93
CA GLY A 268 24.18 -4.02 -16.14
C GLY A 268 22.87 -3.78 -15.39
N LEU A 269 22.40 -2.53 -15.31
CA LEU A 269 21.10 -2.20 -14.74
C LEU A 269 19.94 -2.77 -15.57
N TYR A 270 18.82 -3.03 -14.94
CA TYR A 270 17.59 -3.46 -15.60
C TYR A 270 16.35 -3.09 -14.80
N TYR A 271 15.23 -2.94 -15.53
CA TYR A 271 13.91 -2.82 -14.94
C TYR A 271 13.22 -4.19 -14.96
N THR A 272 12.54 -4.53 -13.88
CA THR A 272 11.76 -5.77 -13.79
C THR A 272 10.50 -5.56 -12.95
N GLU A 273 9.54 -6.47 -13.08
CA GLU A 273 8.21 -6.36 -12.49
C GLU A 273 8.00 -7.44 -11.44
N ARG A 274 7.32 -7.07 -10.34
CA ARG A 274 6.98 -7.94 -9.22
C ARG A 274 6.25 -9.20 -9.69
N GLU A 275 5.43 -9.07 -10.73
CA GLU A 275 4.57 -10.15 -11.19
C GLU A 275 5.34 -11.33 -11.77
N PHE A 276 6.64 -11.23 -12.08
CA PHE A 276 7.43 -12.36 -12.55
C PHE A 276 7.92 -13.30 -11.45
N PHE A 277 7.82 -12.88 -10.18
CA PHE A 277 8.49 -13.54 -9.06
C PHE A 277 7.52 -13.98 -7.97
N SER A 278 7.91 -14.99 -7.20
CA SER A 278 7.32 -15.22 -5.88
C SER A 278 7.63 -14.05 -4.94
N TYR A 279 6.97 -14.00 -3.78
CA TYR A 279 7.26 -12.96 -2.79
C TYR A 279 8.69 -13.07 -2.24
N ASP A 280 9.15 -14.29 -1.98
CA ASP A 280 10.50 -14.59 -1.52
C ASP A 280 11.57 -14.10 -2.51
N GLU A 281 11.46 -14.52 -3.78
CA GLU A 281 12.40 -14.13 -4.84
C GLU A 281 12.43 -12.60 -5.00
N TRP A 282 11.27 -11.96 -4.96
CA TRP A 282 11.18 -10.51 -5.07
C TRP A 282 11.85 -9.79 -3.91
N ALA A 283 11.57 -10.20 -2.67
CA ALA A 283 12.20 -9.62 -1.48
C ALA A 283 13.72 -9.76 -1.53
N HIS A 284 14.23 -10.91 -1.96
CA HIS A 284 15.66 -11.13 -2.17
C HIS A 284 16.26 -10.26 -3.27
N LEU A 285 15.56 -10.02 -4.38
CA LEU A 285 16.04 -9.12 -5.43
C LEU A 285 16.22 -7.69 -4.92
N ILE A 286 15.21 -7.17 -4.21
CA ILE A 286 15.25 -5.82 -3.64
C ILE A 286 16.36 -5.70 -2.59
N TYR A 287 16.38 -6.61 -1.60
CA TYR A 287 17.39 -6.63 -0.56
C TYR A 287 18.81 -6.73 -1.11
N ASN A 288 19.05 -7.65 -2.05
CA ASN A 288 20.39 -7.84 -2.63
C ASN A 288 20.84 -6.62 -3.44
N ASN A 289 19.92 -5.88 -4.07
CA ASN A 289 20.28 -4.63 -4.72
C ASN A 289 20.69 -3.57 -3.70
N ILE A 290 19.88 -3.35 -2.66
CA ILE A 290 20.20 -2.39 -1.59
C ILE A 290 21.58 -2.71 -0.98
N LYS A 291 21.83 -3.99 -0.69
CA LYS A 291 23.08 -4.46 -0.09
C LYS A 291 24.31 -4.28 -0.99
N ASN A 292 24.19 -4.62 -2.27
CA ASN A 292 25.36 -4.77 -3.15
C ASN A 292 25.54 -3.62 -4.15
N VAL A 293 24.53 -2.77 -4.32
CA VAL A 293 24.49 -1.71 -5.34
C VAL A 293 24.11 -0.36 -4.73
N GLY A 294 23.00 -0.29 -3.99
CA GLY A 294 22.48 0.95 -3.41
C GLY A 294 20.95 1.08 -3.55
N PRO A 295 20.40 2.29 -3.39
CA PRO A 295 18.96 2.55 -3.42
C PRO A 295 18.29 2.03 -4.70
N VAL A 296 17.07 1.51 -4.56
CA VAL A 296 16.25 0.96 -5.63
C VAL A 296 15.14 1.95 -5.97
N ILE A 297 15.09 2.41 -7.23
CA ILE A 297 13.87 3.11 -7.70
C ILE A 297 12.78 2.04 -7.82
N TYR A 298 11.69 2.25 -7.09
CA TYR A 298 10.55 1.33 -7.02
C TYR A 298 9.30 2.06 -7.51
N ASP A 299 8.36 1.33 -8.08
CA ASP A 299 7.08 1.87 -8.52
C ASP A 299 5.93 0.88 -8.38
N GLY A 300 4.72 1.42 -8.46
CA GLY A 300 3.48 0.64 -8.44
C GLY A 300 2.29 1.53 -8.79
N SER A 301 1.11 0.94 -8.92
CA SER A 301 -0.10 1.62 -9.37
C SER A 301 -1.33 1.21 -8.58
N SER A 302 -2.30 2.12 -8.55
CA SER A 302 -3.69 1.89 -8.16
C SER A 302 -4.60 2.12 -9.37
N ILE A 303 -5.93 2.07 -9.17
CA ILE A 303 -6.90 2.35 -10.23
C ILE A 303 -6.84 3.81 -10.72
N ASP A 304 -6.39 4.73 -9.87
CA ASP A 304 -6.40 6.16 -10.10
C ASP A 304 -5.03 6.72 -10.57
N GLY A 305 -3.96 5.92 -10.53
CA GLY A 305 -2.64 6.35 -10.99
C GLY A 305 -1.47 5.48 -10.55
N GLY A 306 -0.32 5.72 -11.17
CA GLY A 306 0.97 5.13 -10.79
C GLY A 306 1.82 6.08 -9.96
N HIS A 307 2.67 5.55 -9.06
CA HIS A 307 3.63 6.31 -8.29
C HIS A 307 5.01 5.65 -8.33
N SER A 308 6.05 6.48 -8.22
CA SER A 308 7.44 6.05 -8.15
C SER A 308 8.13 6.70 -6.95
N PHE A 309 8.88 5.88 -6.23
CA PHE A 309 9.52 6.19 -4.96
C PHE A 309 10.83 5.40 -4.85
N VAL A 310 11.52 5.47 -3.72
CA VAL A 310 12.82 4.80 -3.54
C VAL A 310 12.80 3.88 -2.34
N CYS A 311 13.28 2.64 -2.53
CA CYS A 311 13.52 1.67 -1.48
C CYS A 311 15.01 1.63 -1.17
N ASP A 312 15.42 2.02 0.03
CA ASP A 312 16.83 2.31 0.32
C ASP A 312 17.31 1.79 1.68
N GLY A 313 16.57 0.88 2.33
CA GLY A 313 16.99 0.27 3.58
C GLY A 313 16.22 -1.01 3.90
N TYR A 314 16.71 -1.78 4.86
CA TYR A 314 16.07 -3.00 5.37
C TYR A 314 16.37 -3.16 6.86
N ASP A 315 15.36 -3.38 7.69
CA ASP A 315 15.61 -3.35 9.14
C ASP A 315 16.10 -4.67 9.74
N GLY A 316 16.21 -5.74 8.95
CA GLY A 316 16.58 -7.08 9.46
C GLY A 316 15.42 -7.93 9.95
N ASN A 317 14.21 -7.36 10.02
CA ASN A 317 13.02 -8.02 10.57
C ASN A 317 11.82 -7.95 9.60
N GLY A 318 12.10 -7.81 8.31
CA GLY A 318 11.10 -7.88 7.25
C GLY A 318 10.50 -6.54 6.83
N TYR A 319 11.03 -5.41 7.33
CA TYR A 319 10.61 -4.07 6.90
C TYR A 319 11.67 -3.42 6.02
N PHE A 320 11.23 -2.86 4.90
CA PHE A 320 12.04 -2.11 3.96
C PHE A 320 11.80 -0.61 4.14
N HIS A 321 12.87 0.19 4.10
CA HIS A 321 12.74 1.65 4.17
C HIS A 321 12.33 2.21 2.81
N PHE A 322 11.35 3.12 2.82
CA PHE A 322 10.87 3.80 1.63
C PHE A 322 10.93 5.32 1.81
N ASN A 323 11.47 5.97 0.79
CA ASN A 323 11.39 7.41 0.56
C ASN A 323 10.37 7.69 -0.55
N TRP A 324 9.27 8.34 -0.21
CA TRP A 324 8.13 8.52 -1.12
C TRP A 324 8.26 9.71 -2.07
N GLY A 325 9.28 10.55 -1.89
CA GLY A 325 9.49 11.75 -2.70
C GLY A 325 8.49 12.88 -2.41
N TRP A 326 8.02 12.97 -1.16
CA TRP A 326 7.06 13.98 -0.70
C TRP A 326 7.59 14.80 0.49
N GLY A 327 8.87 15.17 0.44
CA GLY A 327 9.45 16.04 1.47
C GLY A 327 9.68 15.36 2.81
N GLY A 328 9.84 14.02 2.85
CA GLY A 328 10.03 13.24 4.08
C GLY A 328 8.73 12.74 4.71
N MET A 329 7.59 13.18 4.18
CA MET A 329 6.27 12.79 4.68
C MET A 329 6.02 11.30 4.38
N SER A 330 5.74 10.51 5.43
CA SER A 330 5.54 9.05 5.41
C SER A 330 6.80 8.22 5.13
N ASP A 331 7.99 8.82 5.10
CA ASP A 331 9.22 8.06 4.89
C ASP A 331 9.51 7.17 6.11
N GLY A 332 9.66 5.87 5.88
CA GLY A 332 9.75 4.90 6.97
C GLY A 332 9.91 3.46 6.51
N PHE A 333 9.94 2.55 7.47
CA PHE A 333 10.09 1.12 7.30
C PHE A 333 8.72 0.43 7.20
N TYR A 334 8.47 -0.26 6.10
CA TYR A 334 7.20 -0.91 5.74
C TYR A 334 7.42 -2.34 5.25
N VAL A 335 6.40 -3.19 5.41
CA VAL A 335 6.37 -4.52 4.78
C VAL A 335 6.21 -4.41 3.24
N LEU A 336 6.99 -5.20 2.50
CA LEU A 336 7.10 -5.10 1.03
C LEU A 336 5.83 -5.51 0.26
N ASP A 337 4.95 -6.31 0.86
CA ASP A 337 3.67 -6.73 0.26
C ASP A 337 2.54 -5.72 0.46
N SER A 338 2.89 -4.54 0.97
CA SER A 338 1.94 -3.58 1.53
C SER A 338 2.47 -2.14 1.37
N LEU A 339 2.68 -1.72 0.12
CA LEU A 339 3.24 -0.41 -0.21
C LEU A 339 2.13 0.66 -0.30
N ASN A 340 1.64 1.06 0.87
CA ASN A 340 0.58 2.04 1.03
C ASN A 340 1.10 3.16 1.93
N PRO A 341 1.64 4.27 1.36
CA PRO A 341 2.18 5.35 2.17
C PRO A 341 1.11 6.06 3.00
N GLU A 342 1.54 6.54 4.17
CA GLU A 342 0.67 7.09 5.20
C GLU A 342 0.06 8.46 4.92
N SER A 343 0.63 9.19 3.97
CA SER A 343 0.20 10.49 3.45
C SER A 343 0.69 10.60 2.04
N GLN A 344 -0.23 10.94 1.12
CA GLN A 344 -0.03 10.96 -0.31
C GLN A 344 0.10 12.41 -0.75
N GLY A 345 1.24 12.73 -1.36
CA GLY A 345 1.54 14.04 -1.90
C GLY A 345 1.10 14.20 -3.35
N ILE A 346 1.69 15.17 -4.03
CA ILE A 346 1.39 15.49 -5.43
C ILE A 346 1.60 14.27 -6.33
N GLY A 347 0.61 13.95 -7.17
CA GLY A 347 0.64 12.78 -8.05
C GLY A 347 0.26 11.45 -7.39
N GLY A 348 -0.18 11.46 -6.13
CA GLY A 348 -0.82 10.30 -5.50
C GLY A 348 -2.16 9.93 -6.13
N ALA A 349 -2.67 8.76 -5.77
CA ALA A 349 -3.88 8.14 -6.30
C ALA A 349 -4.78 7.60 -5.16
N GLU A 350 -6.11 7.52 -5.35
CA GLU A 350 -6.93 6.73 -4.42
C GLU A 350 -6.52 5.25 -4.61
N GLY A 351 -5.94 4.67 -3.57
CA GLY A 351 -5.55 3.26 -3.47
C GLY A 351 -4.09 3.06 -3.09
N GLY A 352 -3.75 1.79 -2.86
CA GLY A 352 -2.39 1.33 -2.65
C GLY A 352 -1.62 1.09 -3.94
N PHE A 353 -0.30 1.24 -3.94
CA PHE A 353 0.56 0.96 -5.10
C PHE A 353 0.87 -0.54 -5.22
N ASN A 354 -0.18 -1.34 -5.19
CA ASN A 354 -0.13 -2.80 -5.07
C ASN A 354 -0.31 -3.52 -6.43
N TYR A 355 -0.50 -2.79 -7.52
CA TYR A 355 -0.60 -3.31 -8.89
C TYR A 355 0.54 -2.83 -9.79
N SER A 356 0.93 -3.62 -10.78
CA SER A 356 2.06 -3.34 -11.70
C SER A 356 3.30 -2.81 -10.98
N GLN A 357 3.65 -3.45 -9.86
CA GLN A 357 4.84 -3.07 -9.11
C GLN A 357 6.10 -3.39 -9.92
N GLY A 358 7.05 -2.48 -9.90
CA GLY A 358 8.31 -2.58 -10.63
C GLY A 358 9.48 -2.05 -9.82
N ALA A 359 10.69 -2.38 -10.29
CA ALA A 359 11.92 -1.89 -9.72
C ALA A 359 13.01 -1.72 -10.78
N LEU A 360 13.78 -0.64 -10.66
CA LEU A 360 15.04 -0.46 -11.36
C LEU A 360 16.18 -0.99 -10.48
N LEU A 361 16.79 -2.09 -10.91
CA LEU A 361 17.88 -2.76 -10.22
C LEU A 361 19.21 -2.55 -10.97
N GLY A 362 20.33 -2.67 -10.25
CA GLY A 362 21.69 -2.57 -10.78
C GLY A 362 22.15 -1.14 -11.12
N MET A 363 21.35 -0.11 -10.83
CA MET A 363 21.71 1.27 -11.13
C MET A 363 22.91 1.71 -10.29
N CYS A 364 24.07 1.82 -10.92
CA CYS A 364 25.29 2.34 -10.31
C CYS A 364 26.14 3.08 -11.38
N PRO A 365 27.09 3.95 -10.97
CA PRO A 365 28.04 4.55 -11.89
C PRO A 365 28.74 3.49 -12.75
N SER A 366 28.95 3.79 -14.03
CA SER A 366 29.51 2.82 -14.98
C SER A 366 30.87 2.28 -14.53
N LYS A 367 31.03 0.96 -14.62
CA LYS A 367 32.30 0.26 -14.37
C LYS A 367 33.27 0.34 -15.57
N GLY A 368 32.99 1.18 -16.56
CA GLY A 368 33.78 1.32 -17.78
C GLY A 368 33.47 0.25 -18.83
N ASP A 369 34.45 -0.09 -19.66
CA ASP A 369 34.27 -0.92 -20.87
C ASP A 369 33.84 -2.37 -20.60
N SER A 370 33.95 -2.86 -19.36
CA SER A 370 33.45 -4.18 -18.95
C SER A 370 31.95 -4.23 -18.70
N SER A 371 31.25 -3.09 -18.75
CA SER A 371 29.81 -3.00 -18.52
C SER A 371 29.05 -3.64 -19.68
N GLN A 372 28.27 -4.68 -19.37
CA GLN A 372 27.45 -5.43 -20.32
C GLN A 372 25.98 -5.35 -19.91
N TYR A 373 25.10 -5.32 -20.90
CA TYR A 373 23.67 -5.47 -20.64
C TYR A 373 23.38 -6.87 -20.10
N PRO A 374 22.36 -7.04 -19.25
CA PRO A 374 21.77 -8.35 -19.03
C PRO A 374 21.40 -9.00 -20.36
N LEU A 375 21.55 -10.32 -20.41
CA LEU A 375 21.24 -11.10 -21.60
C LEU A 375 19.78 -10.86 -22.00
N ALA A 376 19.58 -10.60 -23.28
CA ALA A 376 18.26 -10.40 -23.85
C ALA A 376 17.40 -11.66 -23.67
N ASN A 377 16.13 -11.46 -23.33
CA ASN A 377 15.19 -12.55 -23.13
C ASN A 377 13.80 -12.21 -23.68
N LEU A 378 12.97 -13.24 -23.86
CA LEU A 378 11.55 -13.11 -24.18
C LEU A 378 10.71 -13.30 -22.92
N ASN A 379 9.47 -12.80 -22.95
CA ASN A 379 8.44 -13.18 -22.01
C ASN A 379 7.27 -13.86 -22.74
N ILE A 380 6.57 -14.75 -22.04
CA ILE A 380 5.25 -15.26 -22.45
C ILE A 380 4.16 -14.50 -21.70
N TYR A 381 3.12 -14.09 -22.43
CA TYR A 381 1.88 -13.58 -21.86
C TYR A 381 0.88 -14.74 -21.75
N GLY A 382 0.69 -15.24 -20.53
CA GLY A 382 -0.11 -16.42 -20.22
C GLY A 382 0.75 -17.67 -20.04
N ASN A 383 0.22 -18.82 -20.49
CA ASN A 383 0.74 -20.15 -20.21
C ASN A 383 1.14 -20.87 -21.48
N ALA A 384 2.19 -21.68 -21.42
CA ALA A 384 2.67 -22.50 -22.52
C ALA A 384 1.79 -23.74 -22.70
N ARG A 385 1.23 -23.91 -23.89
CA ARG A 385 0.50 -25.10 -24.32
C ARG A 385 1.25 -25.83 -25.42
N PRO A 386 1.73 -27.06 -25.17
CA PRO A 386 2.43 -27.86 -26.17
C PRO A 386 1.45 -28.49 -27.18
N GLN A 387 1.93 -28.66 -28.41
CA GLN A 387 1.31 -29.49 -29.44
C GLN A 387 2.39 -30.19 -30.25
N MET A 388 2.27 -31.51 -30.40
CA MET A 388 3.16 -32.31 -31.25
C MET A 388 2.73 -32.24 -32.72
N SER A 389 3.69 -32.04 -33.61
CA SER A 389 3.54 -32.16 -35.07
C SER A 389 4.72 -32.96 -35.63
N GLY A 390 4.56 -34.27 -35.78
CA GLY A 390 5.68 -35.16 -36.09
C GLY A 390 6.67 -35.19 -34.93
N ASN A 391 7.91 -34.73 -35.17
CA ASN A 391 8.95 -34.60 -34.14
C ASN A 391 9.11 -33.14 -33.63
N ASP A 392 8.32 -32.22 -34.17
CA ASP A 392 8.29 -30.83 -33.72
C ASP A 392 7.32 -30.67 -32.55
N LEU A 393 7.78 -29.98 -31.52
CA LEU A 393 6.99 -29.52 -30.40
C LEU A 393 6.72 -28.02 -30.56
N ILE A 394 5.46 -27.67 -30.81
CA ILE A 394 5.01 -26.29 -31.01
C ILE A 394 4.35 -25.81 -29.72
N PHE A 395 4.73 -24.62 -29.25
CA PHE A 395 4.12 -23.99 -28.08
C PHE A 395 3.20 -22.84 -28.49
N THR A 396 1.96 -22.88 -28.03
CA THR A 396 1.02 -21.76 -28.09
C THR A 396 0.87 -21.13 -26.71
N ALA A 397 0.53 -19.85 -26.64
CA ALA A 397 0.20 -19.17 -25.39
C ALA A 397 -1.31 -19.27 -25.11
N TYR A 398 -1.73 -19.41 -23.85
CA TYR A 398 -3.14 -19.43 -23.46
C TYR A 398 -3.38 -18.90 -22.04
N GLY A 399 -4.63 -18.63 -21.67
CA GLY A 399 -5.00 -18.24 -20.30
C GLY A 399 -4.51 -16.84 -19.93
N SER A 400 -4.54 -15.94 -20.90
CA SER A 400 -4.37 -14.50 -20.76
C SER A 400 -5.25 -13.78 -21.80
N SER A 401 -5.63 -12.53 -21.54
CA SER A 401 -6.29 -11.67 -22.52
C SER A 401 -5.35 -11.25 -23.66
N TYR A 402 -4.04 -11.35 -23.48
CA TYR A 402 -3.02 -10.93 -24.44
C TYR A 402 -2.05 -12.08 -24.79
N GLN A 403 -2.58 -13.19 -25.30
CA GLN A 403 -1.82 -14.43 -25.50
C GLN A 403 -0.74 -14.32 -26.58
N GLY A 404 0.52 -14.37 -26.15
CA GLY A 404 1.63 -14.28 -27.07
C GLY A 404 2.97 -14.14 -26.37
N TRP A 405 3.88 -13.47 -27.07
CA TRP A 405 5.28 -13.35 -26.69
C TRP A 405 5.72 -11.90 -26.82
N GLY A 406 6.64 -11.46 -25.96
CA GLY A 406 7.13 -10.10 -25.98
C GLY A 406 8.61 -9.99 -25.67
N ASN A 407 9.08 -8.75 -25.75
CA ASN A 407 10.41 -8.37 -25.30
C ASN A 407 10.42 -8.24 -23.76
N ALA A 408 11.27 -9.00 -23.08
CA ALA A 408 11.44 -8.93 -21.63
C ALA A 408 12.51 -7.91 -21.18
N SER A 409 12.98 -7.05 -22.07
CA SER A 409 14.06 -6.08 -21.83
C SER A 409 13.63 -4.65 -22.16
N PHE A 410 14.27 -3.68 -21.51
CA PHE A 410 14.04 -2.24 -21.72
C PHE A 410 14.68 -1.68 -23.00
N ARG A 411 15.39 -2.52 -23.76
CA ARG A 411 16.13 -2.17 -24.98
C ARG A 411 15.67 -3.01 -26.17
N ASP A 412 16.06 -2.60 -27.36
CA ASP A 412 15.95 -3.47 -28.53
C ASP A 412 16.78 -4.74 -28.30
N ILE A 413 16.17 -5.88 -28.58
CA ILE A 413 16.79 -7.20 -28.41
C ILE A 413 16.83 -7.96 -29.73
N THR A 414 17.75 -8.90 -29.82
CA THR A 414 17.79 -9.88 -30.89
C THR A 414 18.02 -11.26 -30.28
N VAL A 415 17.04 -12.15 -30.41
CA VAL A 415 17.02 -13.43 -29.69
C VAL A 415 16.69 -14.60 -30.61
N GLY A 416 17.33 -15.74 -30.36
CA GLY A 416 16.94 -17.05 -30.88
C GLY A 416 16.01 -17.75 -29.89
N VAL A 417 15.10 -18.58 -30.40
CA VAL A 417 14.18 -19.36 -29.56
C VAL A 417 14.65 -20.81 -29.53
N GLY A 418 14.62 -21.43 -28.35
CA GLY A 418 15.04 -22.81 -28.14
C GLY A 418 14.31 -23.44 -26.96
N ALA A 419 14.84 -24.56 -26.47
CA ALA A 419 14.36 -25.19 -25.26
C ALA A 419 15.47 -25.86 -24.46
N ILE A 420 15.28 -25.89 -23.14
CA ILE A 420 16.09 -26.63 -22.19
C ILE A 420 15.29 -27.86 -21.77
N ILE A 421 15.85 -29.05 -22.02
CA ILE A 421 15.23 -30.33 -21.71
C ILE A 421 15.90 -30.89 -20.46
N THR A 422 15.11 -31.07 -19.40
CA THR A 422 15.55 -31.63 -18.12
C THR A 422 14.85 -32.95 -17.85
N LYS A 423 15.54 -33.91 -17.25
CA LYS A 423 14.94 -35.18 -16.85
C LYS A 423 14.16 -35.01 -15.55
N VAL A 424 12.91 -35.45 -15.50
CA VAL A 424 12.03 -35.23 -14.34
C VAL A 424 12.53 -35.95 -13.08
N SER A 425 13.16 -37.12 -13.24
CA SER A 425 13.59 -37.95 -12.11
C SER A 425 14.69 -37.34 -11.24
N ASP A 426 15.57 -36.53 -11.82
CA ASP A 426 16.78 -36.02 -11.15
C ASP A 426 17.10 -34.54 -11.46
N GLY A 427 16.31 -33.89 -12.33
CA GLY A 427 16.49 -32.49 -12.71
C GLY A 427 17.66 -32.22 -13.66
N SER A 428 18.41 -33.24 -14.10
CA SER A 428 19.57 -33.04 -14.97
C SER A 428 19.18 -32.49 -16.34
N VAL A 429 19.94 -31.51 -16.84
CA VAL A 429 19.82 -31.01 -18.23
C VAL A 429 20.37 -32.09 -19.16
N VAL A 430 19.52 -32.63 -20.02
CA VAL A 430 19.90 -33.70 -20.98
C VAL A 430 20.12 -33.16 -22.39
N ALA A 431 19.54 -32.01 -22.72
CA ALA A 431 19.75 -31.31 -23.98
C ALA A 431 19.37 -29.83 -23.88
N GLU A 432 20.12 -29.00 -24.59
CA GLU A 432 19.75 -27.64 -24.96
C GLU A 432 19.61 -27.60 -26.48
N VAL A 433 18.46 -27.13 -26.95
CA VAL A 433 18.06 -27.29 -28.35
C VAL A 433 17.66 -25.95 -28.92
N ASP A 434 18.39 -25.51 -29.94
CA ASP A 434 17.98 -24.38 -30.77
C ASP A 434 16.72 -24.74 -31.56
N GLY A 435 15.78 -23.80 -31.64
CA GLY A 435 14.54 -23.95 -32.36
C GLY A 435 14.30 -22.79 -33.31
N GLY A 436 13.03 -22.48 -33.52
CA GLY A 436 12.62 -21.33 -34.30
C GLY A 436 11.19 -20.93 -34.00
N MET A 437 10.66 -19.98 -34.77
CA MET A 437 9.27 -19.59 -34.69
C MET A 437 8.46 -20.16 -35.85
N LYS A 438 7.17 -20.40 -35.63
CA LYS A 438 6.26 -20.95 -36.64
C LYS A 438 4.92 -20.22 -36.60
N SER A 439 4.31 -20.07 -37.76
CA SER A 439 2.96 -19.57 -37.96
C SER A 439 2.09 -20.63 -38.61
N SER A 440 0.79 -20.35 -38.74
CA SER A 440 -0.12 -21.16 -39.58
C SER A 440 0.33 -21.24 -41.05
N SER A 441 1.13 -20.26 -41.51
CA SER A 441 1.63 -20.17 -42.90
C SER A 441 3.00 -20.84 -43.11
N GLY A 442 3.58 -21.44 -42.06
CA GLY A 442 4.88 -22.10 -42.12
C GLY A 442 5.91 -21.54 -41.14
N ASN A 443 7.17 -21.92 -41.34
CA ASN A 443 8.28 -21.50 -40.49
C ASN A 443 8.58 -20.00 -40.65
N LEU A 444 8.92 -19.36 -39.54
CA LEU A 444 9.35 -17.98 -39.46
C LEU A 444 10.87 -17.92 -39.23
N SER A 445 11.41 -16.71 -39.06
CA SER A 445 12.82 -16.52 -38.70
C SER A 445 13.15 -17.22 -37.38
N ASN A 446 14.34 -17.82 -37.31
CA ASN A 446 14.90 -18.39 -36.09
C ASN A 446 15.51 -17.30 -35.18
N GLN A 447 15.56 -16.06 -35.67
CA GLN A 447 16.07 -14.88 -34.98
C GLN A 447 14.99 -13.80 -34.96
N LEU A 448 14.67 -13.28 -33.77
CA LEU A 448 13.64 -12.28 -33.54
C LEU A 448 14.30 -10.99 -33.07
N THR A 449 14.07 -9.89 -33.80
CA THR A 449 14.47 -8.56 -33.35
C THR A 449 13.23 -7.82 -32.87
N LEU A 450 13.21 -7.44 -31.58
CA LEU A 450 12.05 -6.85 -30.93
C LEU A 450 12.45 -5.57 -30.20
N SER A 451 11.67 -4.51 -30.40
CA SER A 451 11.76 -3.30 -29.60
C SER A 451 10.97 -3.43 -28.29
N PRO A 452 11.28 -2.65 -27.24
CA PRO A 452 10.47 -2.62 -26.02
C PRO A 452 8.99 -2.37 -26.34
N GLY A 453 8.10 -3.11 -25.68
CA GLY A 453 6.66 -3.08 -25.95
C GLY A 453 6.20 -3.82 -27.22
N SER A 454 7.11 -4.45 -27.97
CA SER A 454 6.72 -5.32 -29.09
C SER A 454 5.97 -6.54 -28.58
N TYR A 455 4.89 -6.90 -29.27
CA TYR A 455 4.03 -8.03 -28.96
C TYR A 455 3.81 -8.90 -30.18
N MET A 456 4.02 -10.22 -30.03
CA MET A 456 3.80 -11.23 -31.05
C MET A 456 2.65 -12.15 -30.62
N PRO A 457 1.46 -12.04 -31.24
CA PRO A 457 0.31 -12.84 -30.85
C PRO A 457 0.50 -14.32 -31.21
N THR A 458 0.05 -15.21 -30.34
CA THR A 458 0.13 -16.67 -30.53
C THR A 458 -0.61 -17.16 -31.79
N ALA A 459 -1.58 -16.41 -32.29
CA ALA A 459 -2.25 -16.71 -33.56
C ALA A 459 -1.29 -16.71 -34.76
N ASN A 460 -0.20 -15.95 -34.68
CA ASN A 460 0.70 -15.68 -35.80
C ASN A 460 2.12 -16.21 -35.58
N SER A 461 2.56 -16.39 -34.34
CA SER A 461 3.96 -16.71 -34.04
C SER A 461 4.05 -17.58 -32.80
N ASN A 462 4.69 -18.75 -32.92
CA ASN A 462 4.76 -19.77 -31.88
C ASN A 462 6.16 -20.43 -31.87
N PRO A 463 6.79 -20.60 -30.70
CA PRO A 463 8.00 -21.40 -30.56
C PRO A 463 7.79 -22.81 -31.12
N CYS A 464 8.77 -23.28 -31.89
CA CYS A 464 8.78 -24.60 -32.49
C CYS A 464 10.15 -25.23 -32.26
N ILE A 465 10.17 -26.37 -31.56
CA ILE A 465 11.37 -27.07 -31.13
C ILE A 465 11.36 -28.46 -31.76
N THR A 466 12.34 -28.77 -32.61
CA THR A 466 12.51 -30.14 -33.11
C THR A 466 13.21 -30.98 -32.05
N LEU A 467 12.52 -32.00 -31.54
CA LEU A 467 13.04 -32.79 -30.41
C LEU A 467 14.28 -33.62 -30.82
N PRO A 468 15.34 -33.68 -29.99
CA PRO A 468 16.45 -34.59 -30.21
C PRO A 468 16.02 -36.03 -29.95
N ALA A 469 16.85 -37.00 -30.35
CA ALA A 469 16.65 -38.38 -29.94
C ALA A 469 16.88 -38.49 -28.42
N LEU A 470 15.83 -38.87 -27.69
CA LEU A 470 15.86 -39.01 -26.23
C LEU A 470 15.60 -40.47 -25.84
N PRO A 471 16.26 -41.00 -24.79
CA PRO A 471 15.91 -42.28 -24.20
C PRO A 471 14.49 -42.29 -23.64
N ASP A 472 13.95 -43.47 -23.38
CA ASP A 472 12.67 -43.61 -22.68
C ASP A 472 12.75 -42.97 -21.28
N GLY A 473 11.71 -42.22 -20.91
CA GLY A 473 11.66 -41.47 -19.66
C GLY A 473 10.71 -40.27 -19.71
N GLU A 474 10.67 -39.54 -18.60
CA GLU A 474 9.89 -38.30 -18.46
C GLU A 474 10.82 -37.09 -18.38
N TYR A 475 10.47 -36.06 -19.14
CA TYR A 475 11.27 -34.85 -19.30
C TYR A 475 10.40 -33.61 -19.13
N LYS A 476 10.98 -32.55 -18.58
CA LYS A 476 10.42 -31.21 -18.59
C LYS A 476 11.11 -30.42 -19.70
N VAL A 477 10.31 -29.93 -20.66
CA VAL A 477 10.78 -29.11 -21.78
C VAL A 477 10.40 -27.67 -21.51
N THR A 478 11.39 -26.84 -21.20
CA THR A 478 11.20 -25.41 -20.87
C THR A 478 11.55 -24.56 -22.07
N ILE A 479 10.65 -23.66 -22.49
CA ILE A 479 10.94 -22.73 -23.58
C ILE A 479 12.05 -21.77 -23.13
N ALA A 480 13.02 -21.56 -23.99
CA ALA A 480 14.19 -20.74 -23.71
C ALA A 480 14.48 -19.75 -24.86
N ALA A 481 15.19 -18.67 -24.54
CA ALA A 481 15.73 -17.72 -25.49
C ALA A 481 17.25 -17.63 -25.36
N LYS A 482 17.91 -17.29 -26.46
CA LYS A 482 19.35 -17.07 -26.56
C LYS A 482 19.60 -15.66 -27.08
N ASP A 483 20.41 -14.86 -26.38
CA ASP A 483 20.81 -13.54 -26.85
C ASP A 483 21.76 -13.69 -28.04
N MET A 484 21.30 -13.33 -29.24
CA MET A 484 22.09 -13.46 -30.48
C MET A 484 23.06 -12.30 -30.67
N SER A 485 22.99 -11.28 -29.83
CA SER A 485 23.94 -10.15 -29.85
C SER A 485 25.22 -10.42 -29.05
N VAL A 486 25.27 -11.53 -28.30
CA VAL A 486 26.39 -11.94 -27.47
C VAL A 486 26.95 -13.27 -27.98
N GLU A 487 28.26 -13.31 -28.22
CA GLU A 487 28.97 -14.54 -28.63
C GLU A 487 28.84 -15.60 -27.52
N ASP A 488 28.54 -16.84 -27.91
CA ASP A 488 28.37 -17.99 -27.01
C ASP A 488 27.37 -17.80 -25.86
N ALA A 489 26.36 -16.93 -26.03
CA ALA A 489 25.30 -16.78 -25.05
C ALA A 489 24.58 -18.12 -24.76
N PRO A 490 24.32 -18.47 -23.49
CA PRO A 490 23.57 -19.67 -23.15
C PRO A 490 22.08 -19.51 -23.51
N LEU A 491 21.38 -20.64 -23.65
CA LEU A 491 19.93 -20.65 -23.61
C LEU A 491 19.46 -20.38 -22.18
N GLN A 492 18.49 -19.48 -22.02
CA GLN A 492 17.90 -19.13 -20.73
C GLN A 492 16.38 -19.31 -20.79
N PRO A 493 15.73 -19.84 -19.75
CA PRO A 493 14.27 -19.91 -19.71
C PRO A 493 13.64 -18.55 -19.99
N ILE A 494 12.59 -18.52 -20.81
CA ILE A 494 11.86 -17.28 -21.06
C ILE A 494 11.13 -16.81 -19.80
N MET A 495 10.96 -15.51 -19.63
CA MET A 495 10.24 -14.91 -18.52
C MET A 495 8.75 -15.25 -18.57
N LYS A 496 8.11 -15.31 -17.41
CA LYS A 496 6.68 -15.57 -17.25
C LYS A 496 6.18 -14.95 -15.95
N ASN A 497 4.89 -14.64 -15.88
CA ASN A 497 4.28 -14.21 -14.62
C ASN A 497 4.31 -15.35 -13.59
N TRP A 498 4.40 -15.01 -12.32
CA TRP A 498 4.32 -15.92 -11.20
C TRP A 498 2.99 -16.68 -11.25
N GLY A 499 3.06 -17.98 -11.02
CA GLY A 499 1.95 -18.91 -11.24
C GLY A 499 1.69 -19.33 -12.68
N CYS A 500 2.16 -18.60 -13.70
CA CYS A 500 2.07 -19.06 -15.09
C CYS A 500 3.09 -20.18 -15.39
N VAL A 501 3.00 -20.82 -16.55
CA VAL A 501 3.92 -21.88 -16.99
C VAL A 501 4.56 -21.55 -18.34
N ASN A 502 5.86 -21.78 -18.47
CA ASN A 502 6.64 -21.63 -19.70
C ASN A 502 7.24 -22.97 -20.18
N TYR A 503 6.69 -24.09 -19.72
CA TYR A 503 7.20 -25.43 -19.97
C TYR A 503 6.06 -26.44 -20.14
N CYS A 504 6.40 -27.61 -20.65
CA CYS A 504 5.52 -28.78 -20.65
C CYS A 504 6.25 -30.04 -20.17
N PHE A 505 5.49 -31.12 -19.99
CA PHE A 505 6.06 -32.45 -19.78
C PHE A 505 6.04 -33.26 -21.07
N LEU A 506 7.11 -34.03 -21.28
CA LEU A 506 7.35 -34.90 -22.41
C LEU A 506 7.62 -36.30 -21.88
N THR A 507 6.84 -37.29 -22.31
CA THR A 507 7.09 -38.71 -22.05
C THR A 507 7.59 -39.36 -23.33
N VAL A 508 8.72 -40.04 -23.24
CA VAL A 508 9.27 -40.87 -24.32
C VAL A 508 9.13 -42.33 -23.90
N ALA A 509 8.45 -43.13 -24.73
CA ALA A 509 8.26 -44.56 -24.49
C ALA A 509 8.35 -45.34 -25.81
N GLY A 510 9.23 -46.34 -25.88
CA GLY A 510 9.48 -47.10 -27.10
C GLY A 510 9.89 -46.21 -28.28
N GLY A 511 10.64 -45.14 -28.02
CA GLY A 511 11.06 -44.16 -29.02
C GLY A 511 9.94 -43.26 -29.56
N LYS A 512 8.77 -43.23 -28.93
CA LYS A 512 7.66 -42.32 -29.27
C LYS A 512 7.49 -41.25 -28.20
N ALA A 513 7.41 -40.00 -28.64
CA ALA A 513 7.17 -38.84 -27.79
C ALA A 513 5.67 -38.52 -27.66
N SER A 514 5.23 -38.24 -26.45
CA SER A 514 3.91 -37.65 -26.14
C SER A 514 4.08 -36.52 -25.13
N VAL A 515 3.19 -35.52 -25.15
CA VAL A 515 3.30 -34.32 -24.32
C VAL A 515 2.04 -34.06 -23.50
N SER A 516 2.22 -33.45 -22.34
CA SER A 516 1.14 -32.92 -21.51
C SER A 516 1.44 -31.49 -21.08
N THR A 517 0.38 -30.67 -21.03
CA THR A 517 0.44 -29.28 -20.57
C THR A 517 0.71 -29.24 -19.07
N ALA A 518 1.60 -28.34 -18.62
CA ALA A 518 1.78 -28.07 -17.20
C ALA A 518 0.61 -27.24 -16.67
N SER A 519 0.20 -27.48 -15.41
CA SER A 519 -0.87 -26.72 -14.79
C SER A 519 -0.33 -25.39 -14.23
N PRO A 520 -0.95 -24.24 -14.54
CA PRO A 520 -0.64 -23.00 -13.84
C PRO A 520 -1.13 -23.04 -12.39
N LEU A 521 -0.51 -22.20 -11.55
CA LEU A 521 -0.97 -21.93 -10.19
C LEU A 521 -1.99 -20.80 -10.21
N SER A 522 -3.07 -20.96 -9.45
CA SER A 522 -4.13 -19.95 -9.34
C SER A 522 -4.82 -20.02 -7.99
N LEU A 523 -5.31 -18.88 -7.53
CA LEU A 523 -6.26 -18.82 -6.42
C LEU A 523 -7.67 -19.11 -6.93
N ASN A 524 -8.42 -19.90 -6.16
CA ASN A 524 -9.85 -20.07 -6.36
C ASN A 524 -10.60 -19.00 -5.56
N ILE A 525 -11.72 -18.50 -6.08
CA ILE A 525 -12.60 -17.61 -5.33
C ILE A 525 -13.87 -18.37 -4.98
N GLU A 526 -14.01 -18.73 -3.70
CA GLU A 526 -15.17 -19.48 -3.20
C GLU A 526 -16.40 -18.58 -3.01
N LYS A 527 -16.19 -17.29 -2.73
CA LYS A 527 -17.25 -16.32 -2.48
C LYS A 527 -16.85 -14.94 -3.00
N CYS A 528 -17.80 -14.23 -3.61
CA CYS A 528 -17.68 -12.81 -3.96
C CYS A 528 -19.10 -12.21 -4.05
N GLU A 529 -19.49 -11.40 -3.07
CA GLU A 529 -20.83 -10.81 -2.99
C GLU A 529 -20.83 -9.44 -2.35
N PHE A 530 -21.78 -8.59 -2.73
CA PHE A 530 -21.98 -7.29 -2.09
C PHE A 530 -22.70 -7.43 -0.75
N ASP A 531 -22.17 -6.74 0.26
CA ASP A 531 -22.76 -6.52 1.59
C ASP A 531 -23.33 -5.09 1.72
N SER A 532 -23.59 -4.44 0.58
CA SER A 532 -24.21 -3.12 0.52
C SER A 532 -24.99 -2.93 -0.79
N PRO A 533 -25.85 -1.91 -0.89
CA PRO A 533 -26.35 -1.45 -2.18
C PRO A 533 -25.23 -1.08 -3.14
N LEU A 534 -25.47 -1.27 -4.43
CA LEU A 534 -24.57 -0.89 -5.51
C LEU A 534 -25.11 0.37 -6.22
N TYR A 535 -24.48 1.51 -5.97
CA TYR A 535 -24.81 2.76 -6.64
C TYR A 535 -23.70 3.19 -7.60
N LEU A 536 -24.10 3.73 -8.75
CA LEU A 536 -23.17 4.25 -9.74
C LEU A 536 -22.28 5.35 -9.15
N GLY A 537 -20.95 5.16 -9.23
CA GLY A 537 -19.96 6.14 -8.79
C GLY A 537 -19.83 6.30 -7.27
N ARG A 538 -20.37 5.35 -6.50
CA ARG A 538 -20.33 5.33 -5.03
C ARG A 538 -19.56 4.11 -4.51
N ASN A 539 -19.14 4.17 -3.25
CA ASN A 539 -18.49 3.03 -2.60
C ASN A 539 -19.52 1.93 -2.31
N ALA A 540 -19.11 0.67 -2.48
CA ALA A 540 -19.87 -0.51 -2.07
C ALA A 540 -18.98 -1.41 -1.20
N LYS A 541 -19.59 -2.20 -0.32
CA LYS A 541 -18.90 -3.20 0.48
C LYS A 541 -19.00 -4.56 -0.20
N LEU A 542 -17.87 -5.24 -0.34
CA LEU A 542 -17.73 -6.50 -1.05
C LEU A 542 -17.05 -7.53 -0.13
N ASN A 543 -17.65 -8.71 0.03
CA ASN A 543 -17.02 -9.82 0.74
C ASN A 543 -16.45 -10.82 -0.27
N LEU A 544 -15.18 -11.17 -0.14
CA LEU A 544 -14.47 -12.14 -0.96
C LEU A 544 -13.89 -13.27 -0.12
N THR A 545 -13.83 -14.47 -0.68
CA THR A 545 -13.16 -15.62 -0.08
C THR A 545 -12.22 -16.26 -1.09
N PHE A 546 -10.92 -16.13 -0.89
CA PHE A 546 -9.87 -16.75 -1.69
C PHE A 546 -9.42 -18.06 -1.08
N LYS A 547 -9.16 -19.07 -1.91
CA LYS A 547 -8.59 -20.34 -1.48
C LYS A 547 -7.41 -20.72 -2.34
N ASN A 548 -6.29 -20.97 -1.67
CA ASN A 548 -5.11 -21.53 -2.29
C ASN A 548 -5.11 -23.04 -2.12
N THR A 549 -5.36 -23.78 -3.20
CA THR A 549 -5.31 -25.25 -3.20
C THR A 549 -3.95 -25.79 -3.61
N THR A 550 -2.97 -24.92 -3.85
CA THR A 550 -1.62 -25.29 -4.26
C THR A 550 -0.74 -25.50 -3.02
N ASP A 551 0.43 -26.08 -3.25
CA ASP A 551 1.51 -26.30 -2.28
C ASP A 551 2.46 -25.09 -2.16
N GLU A 552 2.24 -24.04 -2.95
CA GLU A 552 3.04 -22.82 -2.95
C GLU A 552 2.25 -21.65 -2.37
N GLN A 553 2.94 -20.71 -1.73
CA GLN A 553 2.32 -19.42 -1.39
C GLN A 553 2.05 -18.63 -2.68
N LEU A 554 0.85 -18.07 -2.81
CA LEU A 554 0.46 -17.27 -3.97
C LEU A 554 0.18 -15.84 -3.55
N THR A 555 0.93 -14.91 -4.13
CA THR A 555 0.66 -13.48 -4.09
C THR A 555 0.25 -13.03 -5.48
N LEU A 556 -1.04 -12.75 -5.69
CA LEU A 556 -1.61 -12.41 -6.99
C LEU A 556 -2.47 -11.15 -6.88
N CYS A 557 -2.48 -10.34 -7.93
CA CYS A 557 -3.34 -9.16 -8.01
C CYS A 557 -4.68 -9.48 -8.68
N TYR A 558 -5.78 -9.05 -8.07
CA TYR A 558 -7.12 -9.20 -8.62
C TYR A 558 -7.91 -7.89 -8.57
N SER A 559 -8.98 -7.83 -9.36
CA SER A 559 -9.93 -6.71 -9.37
C SER A 559 -11.35 -7.24 -9.59
N PRO A 560 -12.33 -6.89 -8.74
CA PRO A 560 -13.72 -7.13 -9.05
C PRO A 560 -14.18 -6.23 -10.20
N VAL A 561 -15.03 -6.75 -11.09
CA VAL A 561 -15.54 -6.04 -12.26
C VAL A 561 -17.03 -6.26 -12.45
N LEU A 562 -17.71 -5.24 -12.98
CA LEU A 562 -19.10 -5.33 -13.41
C LEU A 562 -19.14 -5.58 -14.92
N TYR A 563 -19.63 -6.76 -15.30
CA TYR A 563 -19.63 -7.27 -16.66
C TYR A 563 -21.03 -7.22 -17.26
N LYS A 564 -21.14 -6.73 -18.50
CA LYS A 564 -22.41 -6.67 -19.24
C LYS A 564 -22.15 -6.58 -20.74
N ASN A 565 -23.03 -7.19 -21.54
CA ASN A 565 -22.96 -7.17 -23.00
C ASN A 565 -21.63 -7.69 -23.56
N GLY A 566 -21.05 -8.70 -22.92
CA GLY A 566 -19.79 -9.31 -23.37
C GLY A 566 -18.54 -8.47 -23.09
N ARG A 567 -18.62 -7.45 -22.22
CA ARG A 567 -17.50 -6.56 -21.90
C ARG A 567 -17.50 -6.16 -20.43
N ILE A 568 -16.32 -5.78 -19.94
CA ILE A 568 -16.18 -5.09 -18.65
C ILE A 568 -16.74 -3.68 -18.83
N GLN A 569 -17.71 -3.30 -18.01
CA GLN A 569 -18.29 -1.96 -18.04
C GLN A 569 -17.69 -1.08 -16.96
N TYR A 570 -17.47 -1.67 -15.77
CA TYR A 570 -16.84 -0.99 -14.65
C TYR A 570 -15.79 -1.89 -13.99
N ARG A 571 -14.71 -1.27 -13.52
CA ARG A 571 -13.63 -1.90 -12.76
C ARG A 571 -13.63 -1.38 -11.33
N GLY A 572 -13.44 -2.29 -10.39
CA GLY A 572 -13.14 -1.97 -9.00
C GLY A 572 -11.64 -2.00 -8.73
N ASP A 573 -11.26 -1.59 -7.53
CA ASP A 573 -9.87 -1.41 -7.10
C ASP A 573 -9.01 -2.67 -7.29
N TYR A 574 -7.72 -2.45 -7.58
CA TYR A 574 -6.73 -3.51 -7.63
C TYR A 574 -6.31 -3.91 -6.23
N THR A 575 -6.33 -5.20 -5.96
CA THR A 575 -5.90 -5.74 -4.67
C THR A 575 -4.88 -6.85 -4.87
N LEU A 576 -3.73 -6.70 -4.21
CA LEU A 576 -2.77 -7.78 -4.06
C LEU A 576 -3.19 -8.67 -2.88
N VAL A 577 -3.38 -9.96 -3.15
CA VAL A 577 -3.72 -10.95 -2.13
C VAL A 577 -2.64 -12.02 -2.07
N THR A 578 -2.14 -12.22 -0.85
CA THR A 578 -1.24 -13.31 -0.47
C THR A 578 -2.03 -14.36 0.28
N VAL A 579 -1.99 -15.61 -0.19
CA VAL A 579 -2.61 -16.75 0.48
C VAL A 579 -1.59 -17.88 0.56
N ASP A 580 -1.29 -18.33 1.76
CA ASP A 580 -0.39 -19.47 2.00
C ASP A 580 -0.94 -20.76 1.40
N ALA A 581 -0.02 -21.71 1.13
CA ALA A 581 -0.34 -23.02 0.63
C ALA A 581 -1.45 -23.71 1.45
N GLY A 582 -2.48 -24.21 0.78
CA GLY A 582 -3.62 -24.89 1.41
C GLY A 582 -4.54 -24.02 2.27
N GLN A 583 -4.32 -22.69 2.35
CA GLN A 583 -5.12 -21.79 3.19
C GLN A 583 -6.25 -21.10 2.43
N LEU A 584 -7.15 -20.48 3.20
CA LEU A 584 -8.25 -19.64 2.71
C LEU A 584 -8.10 -18.24 3.32
N LEU A 585 -8.48 -17.20 2.59
CA LEU A 585 -8.47 -15.81 3.02
C LEU A 585 -9.85 -15.19 2.77
N GLU A 586 -10.55 -14.82 3.82
CA GLU A 586 -11.77 -14.01 3.77
C GLU A 586 -11.38 -12.55 3.83
N LYS A 587 -12.00 -11.74 2.97
CA LYS A 587 -11.67 -10.34 2.82
C LYS A 587 -12.93 -9.52 2.58
N ASP A 588 -13.19 -8.60 3.50
CA ASP A 588 -14.21 -7.56 3.35
C ASP A 588 -13.51 -6.30 2.85
N THR A 589 -13.94 -5.77 1.71
CA THR A 589 -13.32 -4.59 1.10
C THR A 589 -14.38 -3.58 0.68
N PHE A 590 -14.07 -2.30 0.85
CA PHE A 590 -14.75 -1.28 0.07
C PHE A 590 -14.24 -1.36 -1.37
N VAL A 591 -15.14 -1.11 -2.31
CA VAL A 591 -14.82 -1.04 -3.72
C VAL A 591 -15.61 0.10 -4.34
N LYS A 592 -14.93 0.90 -5.14
CA LYS A 592 -15.55 1.90 -6.00
C LYS A 592 -15.43 1.45 -7.44
N PHE A 593 -16.54 1.41 -8.14
CA PHE A 593 -16.55 1.02 -9.55
C PHE A 593 -16.42 2.24 -10.46
N VAL A 594 -15.31 2.31 -11.19
CA VAL A 594 -15.06 3.32 -12.22
C VAL A 594 -15.31 2.72 -13.60
N ALA A 595 -15.74 3.55 -14.56
CA ALA A 595 -15.97 3.10 -15.92
C ALA A 595 -14.65 2.58 -16.54
N ALA A 596 -14.69 1.45 -17.23
CA ALA A 596 -13.52 0.96 -17.95
C ALA A 596 -13.24 1.84 -19.19
N ASP A 597 -11.96 2.07 -19.53
CA ASP A 597 -11.54 3.00 -20.59
C ASP A 597 -12.17 2.74 -21.97
N ASP A 598 -12.49 1.48 -22.28
CA ASP A 598 -13.08 1.03 -23.55
C ASP A 598 -14.59 0.72 -23.45
N ALA A 599 -15.21 0.98 -22.29
CA ALA A 599 -16.62 0.75 -22.08
C ALA A 599 -17.48 1.81 -22.78
N THR A 600 -18.57 1.36 -23.38
CA THR A 600 -19.67 2.27 -23.76
C THR A 600 -20.53 2.45 -22.52
N PHE A 601 -20.49 3.62 -21.89
CA PHE A 601 -21.19 3.87 -20.64
C PHE A 601 -22.66 3.42 -20.70
N THR A 602 -22.99 2.38 -19.93
CA THR A 602 -24.34 1.80 -19.88
C THR A 602 -25.19 2.33 -18.72
N GLY A 603 -24.61 3.12 -17.80
CA GLY A 603 -25.33 3.71 -16.67
C GLY A 603 -25.87 2.67 -15.67
N PRO A 604 -26.95 2.96 -14.93
CA PRO A 604 -27.63 2.00 -14.09
C PRO A 604 -28.16 0.76 -14.83
N GLY A 605 -28.31 -0.35 -14.13
CA GLY A 605 -28.94 -1.57 -14.62
C GLY A 605 -28.30 -2.82 -14.01
N GLU A 606 -28.68 -3.99 -14.53
CA GLU A 606 -28.13 -5.27 -14.10
C GLU A 606 -26.74 -5.54 -14.69
N TYR A 607 -25.83 -6.04 -13.87
CA TYR A 607 -24.45 -6.42 -14.20
C TYR A 607 -24.07 -7.73 -13.52
N THR A 608 -23.31 -8.58 -14.22
CA THR A 608 -22.70 -9.76 -13.61
C THR A 608 -21.43 -9.37 -12.87
N LEU A 609 -21.34 -9.70 -11.59
CA LEU A 609 -20.09 -9.54 -10.84
C LEU A 609 -19.10 -10.62 -11.26
N LYS A 610 -17.89 -10.20 -11.63
CA LYS A 610 -16.76 -11.10 -11.93
C LYS A 610 -15.52 -10.64 -11.19
N VAL A 611 -14.52 -11.51 -11.10
CA VAL A 611 -13.20 -11.13 -10.60
C VAL A 611 -12.16 -11.44 -11.66
N LEU A 612 -11.31 -10.47 -11.94
CA LEU A 612 -10.21 -10.51 -12.89
C LEU A 612 -8.91 -10.85 -12.16
N ASN A 613 -8.09 -11.74 -12.73
CA ASN A 613 -6.67 -11.78 -12.41
C ASN A 613 -5.97 -10.69 -13.23
N CYS A 614 -5.41 -9.68 -12.55
CA CYS A 614 -4.90 -8.50 -13.24
C CYS A 614 -3.64 -8.77 -14.08
N SER A 615 -2.82 -9.74 -13.68
CA SER A 615 -1.60 -10.12 -14.40
C SER A 615 -1.91 -10.84 -15.72
N THR A 616 -2.97 -11.65 -15.77
CA THR A 616 -3.32 -12.38 -17.00
C THR A 616 -4.44 -11.72 -17.79
N GLY A 617 -5.29 -10.91 -17.15
CA GLY A 617 -6.52 -10.37 -17.73
C GLY A 617 -7.64 -11.41 -17.88
N GLU A 618 -7.52 -12.60 -17.25
CA GLU A 618 -8.56 -13.63 -17.26
C GLU A 618 -9.54 -13.48 -16.10
N PHE A 619 -10.79 -13.89 -16.31
CA PHE A 619 -11.75 -14.01 -15.22
C PHE A 619 -11.46 -15.25 -14.40
N ILE A 620 -11.25 -15.08 -13.10
CA ILE A 620 -11.03 -16.16 -12.12
C ILE A 620 -12.29 -16.49 -11.32
N GLY A 621 -13.40 -15.81 -11.60
CA GLY A 621 -14.71 -16.11 -11.05
C GLY A 621 -15.83 -15.32 -11.74
N SER A 622 -17.02 -15.91 -11.77
CA SER A 622 -18.26 -15.27 -12.19
C SER A 622 -19.33 -15.57 -11.16
N PHE A 623 -19.98 -14.53 -10.66
CA PHE A 623 -20.86 -14.58 -9.50
C PHE A 623 -22.25 -14.08 -9.87
N SER A 624 -23.03 -13.71 -8.85
CA SER A 624 -24.40 -13.22 -9.00
C SER A 624 -24.48 -11.96 -9.87
N ASP A 625 -25.66 -11.77 -10.46
CA ASP A 625 -26.04 -10.52 -11.10
C ASP A 625 -26.53 -9.53 -10.05
N TYR A 626 -26.09 -8.27 -10.15
CA TYR A 626 -26.45 -7.18 -9.26
C TYR A 626 -27.02 -6.01 -10.04
N ASN A 627 -28.09 -5.43 -9.52
CA ASN A 627 -28.68 -4.23 -10.08
C ASN A 627 -27.98 -2.99 -9.51
N MET A 628 -27.19 -2.32 -10.35
CA MET A 628 -26.61 -1.02 -10.02
C MET A 628 -27.62 0.09 -10.28
N THR A 629 -27.86 0.95 -9.31
CA THR A 629 -28.81 2.07 -9.44
C THR A 629 -28.12 3.43 -9.35
N SER A 630 -28.81 4.51 -9.69
CA SER A 630 -28.32 5.88 -9.43
C SER A 630 -28.88 6.39 -8.12
N VAL A 631 -28.08 7.22 -7.44
CA VAL A 631 -28.50 7.97 -6.26
C VAL A 631 -28.14 9.45 -6.45
N SER A 632 -28.79 10.35 -5.72
CA SER A 632 -28.51 11.79 -5.79
C SER A 632 -27.03 12.09 -5.52
N ASN A 633 -26.44 12.98 -6.31
CA ASN A 633 -25.10 13.54 -6.04
C ASN A 633 -25.11 14.50 -4.85
N ASN A 634 -26.26 15.12 -4.57
CA ASN A 634 -26.46 15.92 -3.37
C ASN A 634 -26.71 14.99 -2.18
N LEU A 635 -25.83 15.04 -1.19
CA LEU A 635 -25.98 14.37 0.11
C LEU A 635 -26.59 15.36 1.10
N VAL A 636 -27.75 15.02 1.66
CA VAL A 636 -28.39 15.73 2.76
C VAL A 636 -28.47 14.78 3.94
N VAL A 637 -27.89 15.22 5.05
CA VAL A 637 -27.89 14.51 6.34
C VAL A 637 -28.63 15.39 7.33
N ASP A 638 -29.66 14.84 7.95
CA ASP A 638 -30.46 15.50 8.97
C ASP A 638 -30.13 14.85 10.33
N VAL A 639 -29.38 15.57 11.16
CA VAL A 639 -29.01 15.10 12.49
C VAL A 639 -30.24 15.14 13.39
N ILE A 640 -30.61 13.98 13.93
CA ILE A 640 -31.72 13.82 14.86
C ILE A 640 -31.25 14.05 16.29
N ASP A 641 -30.15 13.40 16.67
CA ASP A 641 -29.56 13.54 18.00
C ASP A 641 -28.04 13.52 17.94
N PHE A 642 -27.43 14.37 18.75
CA PHE A 642 -26.03 14.24 19.11
C PHE A 642 -25.89 14.63 20.58
N SER A 643 -25.74 13.63 21.44
CA SER A 643 -25.85 13.78 22.89
C SER A 643 -24.83 12.91 23.63
N ILE A 644 -24.73 13.08 24.96
CA ILE A 644 -24.03 12.13 25.83
C ILE A 644 -25.07 11.35 26.63
N LYS A 645 -25.00 10.01 26.57
CA LYS A 645 -25.89 9.15 27.35
C LYS A 645 -25.62 9.29 28.85
N ASP A 646 -26.69 9.20 29.63
CA ASP A 646 -26.67 9.21 31.10
C ASP A 646 -25.96 10.43 31.73
N ALA A 647 -25.91 11.56 31.01
CA ALA A 647 -25.34 12.82 31.48
C ALA A 647 -26.38 13.94 31.55
N GLU A 648 -26.29 14.77 32.59
CA GLU A 648 -27.16 15.95 32.76
C GLU A 648 -26.53 17.19 32.12
N LEU A 649 -27.35 18.04 31.52
CA LEU A 649 -26.93 19.34 31.00
C LEU A 649 -26.90 20.39 32.11
N LYS A 650 -25.83 21.19 32.16
CA LYS A 650 -25.67 22.30 33.11
C LYS A 650 -25.02 23.51 32.44
N SER A 651 -25.19 24.68 33.07
CA SER A 651 -24.38 25.86 32.77
C SER A 651 -23.05 25.78 33.50
N VAL A 652 -21.94 25.96 32.78
CA VAL A 652 -20.58 25.92 33.32
C VAL A 652 -19.87 27.23 33.00
N VAL A 653 -19.30 27.86 34.02
CA VAL A 653 -18.44 29.02 33.84
C VAL A 653 -16.99 28.55 33.86
N SER A 654 -16.24 28.85 32.80
CA SER A 654 -14.81 28.58 32.71
C SER A 654 -14.09 29.86 32.28
N GLY A 655 -13.21 30.38 33.14
CA GLY A 655 -12.57 31.69 32.93
C GLY A 655 -13.62 32.81 32.87
N SER A 656 -13.58 33.62 31.82
CA SER A 656 -14.53 34.72 31.59
C SER A 656 -15.75 34.33 30.73
N ARG A 657 -15.91 33.04 30.39
CA ARG A 657 -16.96 32.57 29.49
C ARG A 657 -17.92 31.63 30.22
N GLU A 658 -19.21 31.83 29.97
CA GLU A 658 -20.28 30.90 30.36
C GLU A 658 -20.65 30.02 29.16
N PHE A 659 -20.76 28.72 29.42
CA PHE A 659 -21.24 27.71 28.47
C PHE A 659 -22.59 27.22 28.96
N SER A 660 -23.63 27.36 28.13
CA SER A 660 -24.90 26.67 28.33
C SER A 660 -24.83 25.26 27.75
N ASP A 661 -25.68 24.36 28.23
CA ASP A 661 -25.86 23.01 27.68
C ASP A 661 -24.56 22.18 27.64
N VAL A 662 -23.85 22.12 28.78
CA VAL A 662 -22.67 21.29 28.96
C VAL A 662 -23.06 19.98 29.66
N TYR A 663 -22.78 18.84 29.04
CA TYR A 663 -22.97 17.52 29.64
C TYR A 663 -21.97 17.30 30.77
N GLU A 664 -22.45 17.06 31.98
CA GLU A 664 -21.62 16.74 33.12
C GLU A 664 -21.44 15.22 33.22
N VAL A 665 -20.26 14.73 32.83
CA VAL A 665 -19.92 13.30 32.80
C VAL A 665 -19.16 12.86 34.05
N SER A 666 -19.35 11.61 34.46
CA SER A 666 -18.77 11.08 35.71
C SER A 666 -17.39 10.43 35.55
N SER A 667 -17.00 10.12 34.31
CA SER A 667 -15.75 9.45 33.96
C SER A 667 -15.13 10.15 32.75
N SER A 668 -13.80 10.15 32.69
CA SER A 668 -13.03 10.62 31.55
C SER A 668 -12.70 9.52 30.54
N SER A 669 -12.87 8.24 30.88
CA SER A 669 -12.58 7.11 30.00
C SER A 669 -13.81 6.32 29.55
N ASP A 670 -14.99 6.65 30.08
CA ASP A 670 -16.23 5.90 29.89
C ASP A 670 -17.35 6.90 29.57
N ILE A 671 -17.27 7.51 28.38
CA ILE A 671 -18.20 8.52 27.89
C ILE A 671 -18.88 7.94 26.66
N THR A 672 -20.17 7.66 26.74
CA THR A 672 -20.94 7.19 25.59
C THR A 672 -21.63 8.37 24.93
N ALA A 673 -21.11 8.80 23.78
CA ALA A 673 -21.81 9.73 22.91
C ALA A 673 -22.83 8.97 22.05
N HIS A 674 -24.01 9.54 21.90
CA HIS A 674 -25.04 9.02 21.02
C HIS A 674 -25.11 9.89 19.78
N LEU A 675 -25.01 9.29 18.60
CA LEU A 675 -25.15 9.98 17.32
C LEU A 675 -26.25 9.31 16.51
N ASN A 676 -27.25 10.12 16.16
CA ASN A 676 -28.37 9.69 15.33
C ASN A 676 -28.59 10.70 14.19
N PHE A 677 -28.57 10.23 12.95
CA PHE A 677 -28.89 11.07 11.80
C PHE A 677 -29.57 10.28 10.68
N ASP A 678 -30.42 10.97 9.93
CA ASP A 678 -31.06 10.46 8.72
C ASP A 678 -30.29 10.90 7.48
N VAL A 679 -30.20 10.02 6.48
CA VAL A 679 -29.80 10.41 5.12
C VAL A 679 -31.05 10.67 4.31
N THR A 680 -31.54 11.91 4.31
CA THR A 680 -32.80 12.26 3.63
C THR A 680 -32.65 12.42 2.11
N GLN A 681 -31.43 12.66 1.63
CA GLN A 681 -31.13 12.68 0.20
C GLN A 681 -29.71 12.16 -0.06
N GLY A 682 -29.52 11.35 -1.10
CA GLY A 682 -28.19 10.89 -1.50
C GLY A 682 -27.80 9.57 -0.84
N TYR A 683 -26.50 9.35 -0.71
CA TYR A 683 -25.92 8.14 -0.12
C TYR A 683 -24.71 8.55 0.70
N PHE A 684 -24.67 8.11 1.95
CA PHE A 684 -23.56 8.38 2.84
C PHE A 684 -22.54 7.26 2.66
N ASP A 685 -21.42 7.55 2.00
CA ASP A 685 -20.38 6.58 1.66
C ASP A 685 -18.96 7.07 1.98
N MET A 686 -18.88 7.98 2.95
CA MET A 686 -17.68 8.69 3.36
C MET A 686 -17.45 8.57 4.85
N THR A 687 -16.25 8.93 5.32
CA THR A 687 -15.93 8.90 6.74
C THR A 687 -16.55 10.09 7.47
N TYR A 688 -17.19 9.85 8.61
CA TYR A 688 -17.43 10.87 9.63
C TYR A 688 -16.44 10.75 10.78
N ARG A 689 -16.22 11.85 11.49
CA ARG A 689 -15.24 11.99 12.58
C ARG A 689 -15.86 12.76 13.74
N LEU A 690 -15.55 12.36 14.97
CA LEU A 690 -15.80 13.18 16.16
C LEU A 690 -14.49 13.84 16.56
N MET A 691 -14.39 15.16 16.48
CA MET A 691 -13.19 15.92 16.80
C MET A 691 -13.31 16.54 18.19
N GLY A 692 -12.29 16.36 19.04
CA GLY A 692 -12.24 17.00 20.35
C GLY A 692 -11.53 18.35 20.32
N ALA A 693 -11.97 19.28 21.16
CA ALA A 693 -11.20 20.48 21.51
C ALA A 693 -11.39 20.85 22.98
N MET A 694 -10.32 21.27 23.64
CA MET A 694 -10.31 21.72 25.01
C MET A 694 -10.41 23.25 25.05
N TYR A 695 -11.24 23.79 25.94
CA TYR A 695 -11.33 25.24 26.15
C TYR A 695 -10.24 25.72 27.11
N ASN A 696 -9.42 26.67 26.66
CA ASN A 696 -8.43 27.34 27.49
C ASN A 696 -9.02 28.65 28.08
N PRO A 697 -9.22 28.72 29.42
CA PRO A 697 -9.82 29.88 30.06
C PRO A 697 -8.90 31.11 30.08
N GLU A 698 -7.59 30.94 29.93
CA GLU A 698 -6.62 32.05 29.95
C GLU A 698 -6.57 32.75 28.59
N THR A 699 -6.64 31.99 27.50
CA THR A 699 -6.59 32.53 26.14
C THR A 699 -7.98 32.77 25.54
N ASN A 700 -9.03 32.28 26.21
CA ASN A 700 -10.43 32.31 25.77
C ASN A 700 -10.64 31.66 24.39
N LYS A 701 -9.92 30.56 24.11
CA LYS A 701 -9.96 29.84 22.83
C LYS A 701 -10.12 28.34 23.04
N PHE A 702 -10.70 27.68 22.05
CA PHE A 702 -10.62 26.22 21.92
C PHE A 702 -9.31 25.84 21.26
N GLU A 703 -8.59 24.94 21.90
CA GLU A 703 -7.41 24.28 21.40
C GLU A 703 -7.82 22.87 21.00
N ASN A 704 -7.63 22.51 19.72
CA ASN A 704 -7.99 21.18 19.25
C ASN A 704 -7.15 20.15 20.02
N LEU A 705 -7.79 19.01 20.34
CA LEU A 705 -7.05 17.86 20.83
C LEU A 705 -6.14 17.34 19.70
N SER A 706 -5.10 16.60 20.06
CA SER A 706 -4.15 16.05 19.10
C SER A 706 -4.76 14.97 18.20
N GLU A 707 -5.92 14.43 18.58
CA GLU A 707 -6.58 13.28 17.97
C GLU A 707 -8.07 13.53 17.70
N ASP A 708 -8.58 12.91 16.64
CA ASP A 708 -10.02 12.66 16.50
C ASP A 708 -10.44 11.66 17.59
N LEU A 709 -11.55 11.92 18.26
CA LEU A 709 -12.10 11.06 19.33
C LEU A 709 -12.75 9.79 18.77
N TYR A 710 -13.19 9.82 17.52
CA TYR A 710 -13.79 8.67 16.82
C TYR A 710 -13.85 8.93 15.31
N SER A 711 -13.84 7.89 14.48
CA SER A 711 -14.21 7.98 13.07
C SER A 711 -14.78 6.67 12.55
N ASP A 712 -15.67 6.73 11.57
CA ASP A 712 -16.28 5.55 10.93
C ASP A 712 -16.79 5.90 9.52
N GLN A 713 -16.94 4.88 8.65
CA GLN A 713 -17.40 5.01 7.27
C GLN A 713 -18.59 4.06 7.00
N PRO A 714 -19.77 4.35 7.58
CA PRO A 714 -20.96 3.56 7.32
C PRO A 714 -21.46 3.81 5.89
N LEU A 715 -22.17 2.82 5.35
CA LEU A 715 -22.87 2.91 4.07
C LEU A 715 -24.37 3.06 4.31
N ILE A 716 -24.90 4.28 4.17
CA ILE A 716 -26.29 4.59 4.56
C ILE A 716 -27.07 5.12 3.36
N GLY A 717 -28.13 4.38 2.99
CA GLY A 717 -29.03 4.65 1.88
C GLY A 717 -29.90 5.88 2.09
N GLN A 718 -30.46 6.40 1.00
CA GLN A 718 -31.48 7.45 1.10
C GLN A 718 -32.72 6.92 1.83
N GLY A 719 -33.13 7.62 2.89
CA GLY A 719 -34.25 7.24 3.75
C GLY A 719 -33.87 6.30 4.89
N ASP A 720 -32.60 5.90 4.98
CA ASP A 720 -32.06 5.15 6.11
C ASP A 720 -31.39 6.10 7.12
N SER A 721 -31.13 5.58 8.32
CA SER A 721 -30.58 6.32 9.44
C SER A 721 -29.35 5.61 10.00
N LEU A 722 -28.40 6.39 10.53
CA LEU A 722 -27.46 5.89 11.52
C LEU A 722 -28.04 6.17 12.90
N ASP A 723 -28.03 5.16 13.76
CA ASP A 723 -28.38 5.29 15.17
C ASP A 723 -27.35 4.47 15.96
N THR A 724 -26.37 5.16 16.54
CA THR A 724 -25.20 4.49 17.13
C THR A 724 -24.72 5.15 18.41
N ASP A 725 -24.22 4.30 19.30
CA ASP A 725 -23.45 4.69 20.48
C ASP A 725 -21.96 4.65 20.15
N ILE A 726 -21.24 5.67 20.61
CA ILE A 726 -19.84 5.90 20.32
C ILE A 726 -19.12 6.12 21.65
N ASP A 727 -18.16 5.24 21.95
CA ASP A 727 -17.33 5.38 23.14
C ASP A 727 -16.24 6.42 22.89
N ILE A 728 -16.22 7.47 23.73
CA ILE A 728 -15.26 8.56 23.72
C ILE A 728 -14.36 8.45 24.94
N ASN A 729 -13.06 8.60 24.74
CA ASN A 729 -12.06 8.60 25.81
C ASN A 729 -11.30 9.94 25.84
N LEU A 730 -11.35 10.60 26.99
CA LEU A 730 -10.69 11.87 27.30
C LEU A 730 -9.77 11.76 28.53
N SER A 731 -9.45 10.55 28.99
CA SER A 731 -8.67 10.32 30.21
C SER A 731 -7.25 10.89 30.17
N ASN A 732 -6.71 11.14 28.97
CA ASN A 732 -5.41 11.78 28.77
C ASN A 732 -5.44 13.32 28.90
N TYR A 733 -6.61 13.91 29.12
CA TYR A 733 -6.79 15.36 29.15
C TYR A 733 -7.29 15.88 30.51
N PRO A 734 -6.99 17.14 30.89
CA PRO A 734 -7.32 17.68 32.21
C PRO A 734 -8.81 17.62 32.57
N GLY A 735 -9.15 17.02 33.71
CA GLY A 735 -10.54 16.87 34.17
C GLY A 735 -11.27 18.18 34.54
N ASN A 736 -10.56 19.31 34.64
CA ASN A 736 -11.10 20.60 35.08
C ASN A 736 -11.31 21.59 33.92
N ARG A 737 -11.72 21.08 32.76
CA ARG A 737 -11.89 21.87 31.53
C ARG A 737 -13.22 21.55 30.86
N VAL A 738 -13.72 22.52 30.10
CA VAL A 738 -14.84 22.31 29.17
C VAL A 738 -14.26 21.78 27.86
N TYR A 739 -14.79 20.66 27.40
CA TYR A 739 -14.46 20.04 26.13
C TYR A 739 -15.59 20.29 25.13
N ARG A 740 -15.22 20.45 23.87
CA ARG A 740 -16.10 20.49 22.72
C ARG A 740 -15.85 19.24 21.90
N VAL A 741 -16.88 18.45 21.66
CA VAL A 741 -16.85 17.35 20.68
C VAL A 741 -17.68 17.77 19.48
N ALA A 742 -17.06 17.82 18.31
CA ALA A 742 -17.69 18.22 17.06
C ALA A 742 -17.74 17.02 16.11
N GLY A 743 -18.95 16.56 15.77
CA GLY A 743 -19.14 15.58 14.71
C GLY A 743 -19.01 16.25 13.35
N THR A 744 -18.20 15.70 12.45
CA THR A 744 -17.97 16.27 11.12
C THR A 744 -17.79 15.20 10.05
N TYR A 745 -18.07 15.56 8.80
CA TYR A 745 -17.79 14.73 7.62
C TYR A 745 -17.42 15.62 6.43
N LYS A 746 -16.78 15.08 5.39
CA LYS A 746 -16.34 15.86 4.23
C LYS A 746 -17.16 15.55 2.98
N VAL A 747 -17.77 16.58 2.38
CA VAL A 747 -18.44 16.49 1.07
C VAL A 747 -17.81 17.49 0.12
N SER A 748 -17.33 17.02 -1.03
CA SER A 748 -16.73 17.87 -2.08
C SER A 748 -15.62 18.79 -1.55
N GLY A 749 -14.75 18.26 -0.68
CA GLY A 749 -13.65 18.99 -0.05
C GLY A 749 -14.06 19.97 1.06
N SER A 750 -15.35 20.07 1.38
CA SER A 750 -15.87 20.95 2.45
C SER A 750 -16.28 20.15 3.68
N ASN A 751 -15.87 20.61 4.86
CA ASN A 751 -16.35 20.04 6.13
C ASN A 751 -17.83 20.40 6.35
N LYS A 752 -18.62 19.41 6.73
CA LYS A 752 -20.01 19.49 7.15
C LYS A 752 -20.11 19.06 8.61
N SER A 753 -21.05 19.67 9.34
CA SER A 753 -21.23 19.44 10.77
C SER A 753 -22.34 18.42 10.99
N LEU A 754 -22.07 17.42 11.83
CA LEU A 754 -23.06 16.54 12.46
C LEU A 754 -23.50 17.07 13.83
N GLY A 755 -22.96 18.19 14.27
CA GLY A 755 -23.34 18.85 15.51
C GLY A 755 -22.16 19.05 16.44
N ILE A 756 -22.42 19.73 17.54
CA ILE A 756 -21.43 20.04 18.56
C ILE A 756 -22.08 19.79 19.92
N ILE A 757 -21.38 19.04 20.77
CA ILE A 757 -21.71 18.88 22.17
C ILE A 757 -20.57 19.42 23.03
N TYR A 758 -20.93 19.95 24.19
CA TYR A 758 -19.96 20.36 25.20
C TYR A 758 -20.06 19.42 26.38
N LEU A 759 -18.92 19.06 26.97
CA LEU A 759 -18.89 18.25 28.18
C LEU A 759 -17.87 18.77 29.18
N THR A 760 -18.11 18.44 30.45
CA THR A 760 -17.20 18.66 31.57
C THR A 760 -17.28 17.46 32.51
N PHE A 761 -16.29 17.30 33.38
CA PHE A 761 -16.29 16.22 34.37
C PHE A 761 -16.92 16.67 35.68
N LYS A 762 -17.58 15.75 36.40
CA LYS A 762 -17.99 15.96 37.79
C LYS A 762 -16.76 16.24 38.64
N ASP A 763 -16.80 17.31 39.43
CA ASP A 763 -15.76 17.61 40.42
C ASP A 763 -15.62 16.45 41.41
N THR A 764 -14.67 15.56 41.16
CA THR A 764 -14.34 14.44 42.05
C THR A 764 -13.15 14.78 42.95
N GLY A 765 -12.94 16.05 43.31
CA GLY A 765 -12.05 16.46 44.41
C GLY A 765 -10.59 15.98 44.37
N ILE A 766 -10.13 15.38 43.27
CA ILE A 766 -8.79 14.76 43.15
C ILE A 766 -7.92 15.44 42.09
N ASP A 767 -8.47 16.20 41.13
CA ASP A 767 -7.66 16.79 40.06
C ASP A 767 -7.80 18.31 39.98
N ALA A 768 -7.12 19.01 40.89
CA ALA A 768 -6.82 20.42 40.70
C ALA A 768 -5.46 20.78 41.31
N VAL A 769 -4.46 20.96 40.43
CA VAL A 769 -3.23 21.67 40.76
C VAL A 769 -3.62 23.12 41.06
N ILE A 770 -3.54 23.52 42.32
CA ILE A 770 -3.62 24.92 42.74
C ILE A 770 -2.27 25.25 43.37
N SER A 771 -1.60 26.29 42.87
CA SER A 771 -0.39 26.82 43.49
C SER A 771 -0.73 27.37 44.88
N ASP A 772 -0.08 26.83 45.91
CA ASP A 772 -0.22 27.29 47.30
C ASP A 772 1.16 27.65 47.84
N THR A 773 1.27 28.83 48.45
CA THR A 773 2.52 29.49 48.83
C THR A 773 2.86 29.32 50.31
N GLU A 774 2.23 28.36 51.00
CA GLU A 774 2.51 28.10 52.42
C GLU A 774 3.58 27.02 52.65
N SER A 775 4.37 27.20 53.71
CA SER A 775 5.39 26.27 54.18
C SER A 775 4.77 24.91 54.55
N ALA A 776 5.26 23.83 53.95
CA ALA A 776 4.74 22.47 54.17
C ALA A 776 5.74 21.58 54.92
N GLU A 777 5.22 20.62 55.70
CA GLU A 777 6.01 19.54 56.28
C GLU A 777 5.89 18.28 55.41
N TYR A 778 7.01 17.57 55.20
CA TYR A 778 7.03 16.35 54.39
C TYR A 778 7.32 15.13 55.25
N TYR A 779 6.66 14.02 54.93
CA TYR A 779 6.81 12.73 55.58
C TYR A 779 7.00 11.65 54.52
N ASN A 780 7.75 10.59 54.80
CA ASN A 780 7.77 9.42 53.91
C ASN A 780 6.46 8.61 54.06
N LEU A 781 6.29 7.58 53.23
CA LEU A 781 5.07 6.76 53.22
C LEU A 781 4.86 5.95 54.51
N GLN A 782 5.89 5.88 55.37
CA GLN A 782 5.84 5.26 56.69
C GLN A 782 5.56 6.27 57.82
N GLY A 783 5.32 7.55 57.48
CA GLY A 783 4.95 8.61 58.43
C GLY A 783 6.13 9.26 59.16
N LEU A 784 7.37 9.07 58.71
CA LEU A 784 8.56 9.73 59.27
C LEU A 784 8.84 11.06 58.57
N ARG A 785 9.11 12.11 59.34
CA ARG A 785 9.39 13.45 58.81
C ARG A 785 10.67 13.46 57.97
N VAL A 786 10.63 14.11 56.81
CA VAL A 786 11.72 14.26 55.85
C VAL A 786 12.09 15.74 55.79
N GLU A 787 13.28 16.10 56.27
CA GLU A 787 13.72 17.51 56.32
C GLU A 787 14.27 18.04 54.99
N ASN A 788 14.88 17.17 54.17
CA ASN A 788 15.49 17.53 52.88
C ASN A 788 14.97 16.63 51.74
N PRO A 789 13.70 16.80 51.33
CA PRO A 789 13.10 16.01 50.26
C PRO A 789 13.83 16.23 48.92
N GLN A 790 13.98 15.16 48.15
CA GLN A 790 14.69 15.17 46.86
C GLN A 790 13.70 15.19 45.69
N LYS A 791 14.06 15.86 44.58
CA LYS A 791 13.21 15.94 43.39
C LYS A 791 12.91 14.52 42.86
N GLY A 792 11.63 14.19 42.66
CA GLY A 792 11.16 12.87 42.23
C GLY A 792 10.83 11.90 43.36
N GLN A 793 10.95 12.32 44.63
CA GLN A 793 10.66 11.47 45.80
C GLN A 793 9.18 11.49 46.17
N LEU A 794 8.55 10.30 46.32
CA LEU A 794 7.17 10.19 46.78
C LEU A 794 7.08 10.40 48.31
N LEU A 795 6.27 11.37 48.73
CA LEU A 795 6.12 11.85 50.10
C LEU A 795 4.66 12.12 50.44
N ILE A 796 4.38 12.28 51.73
CA ILE A 796 3.15 12.80 52.28
C ILE A 796 3.43 14.24 52.71
N LYS A 797 2.80 15.20 52.04
CA LYS A 797 2.88 16.62 52.38
C LYS A 797 1.75 16.98 53.33
N LYS A 798 2.09 17.70 54.40
CA LYS A 798 1.16 18.25 55.37
C LYS A 798 1.28 19.77 55.37
N SER A 799 0.21 20.44 54.97
CA SER A 799 0.08 21.91 55.01
C SER A 799 -1.16 22.26 55.83
N GLY A 800 -0.96 22.79 57.04
CA GLY A 800 -2.04 23.03 58.00
C GLY A 800 -2.79 21.75 58.37
N SER A 801 -4.10 21.71 58.10
CA SER A 801 -4.97 20.54 58.32
C SER A 801 -5.07 19.60 57.11
N LYS A 802 -4.45 19.93 55.97
CA LYS A 802 -4.51 19.15 54.73
C LYS A 802 -3.35 18.16 54.66
N ILE A 803 -3.63 16.92 54.28
CA ILE A 803 -2.65 15.84 54.07
C ILE A 803 -2.83 15.29 52.66
N GLU A 804 -1.77 15.31 51.85
CA GLU A 804 -1.80 14.88 50.45
C GLU A 804 -0.52 14.10 50.09
N LYS A 805 -0.61 13.10 49.21
CA LYS A 805 0.57 12.41 48.65
C LYS A 805 1.12 13.24 47.50
N VAL A 806 2.42 13.48 47.49
CA VAL A 806 3.10 14.30 46.49
C VAL A 806 4.38 13.62 46.01
N ILE A 807 4.81 13.93 44.80
CA ILE A 807 6.20 13.73 44.36
C ILE A 807 6.90 15.07 44.50
N PHE A 808 7.95 15.16 45.32
CA PHE A 808 8.64 16.41 45.61
C PHE A 808 9.39 16.98 44.41
#